data_AF-A0A7V2ILS0-F1
#
_entry.id   AF-A0A7V2ILS0-F1
#
_cell.length_a   1.000
_cell.length_b   1.000
_cell.length_c   1.000
_cell.angle_alpha   90.00
_cell.angle_beta   90.00
_cell.angle_gamma   90.00
#
_symmetry.space_group_name_H-M   'P 1'
#
loop_
_entity.id
_entity.type
_entity.pdbx_description
1 polymer ?
#
loop_
_entity_poly.entity_id
_entity_poly.type
_entity_poly.pdbx_seq_one_letter_code
_entity_poly.pdbx_strand_id
1 'polypeptide(L)'
;LSAECVEPNRRIKKVEPVAIEPLGPGRWRVDLGVVVTGLLEADVQGQPGRTVEFKFSERHNQEMTHRLHSRYIIGPAGKGTFRNRFNYFTGRWITIEGLEQKPQKEDIRAWLVRTDYDRIGRFRCSNELLNRIYEATLWTYENLSLGGYVVDCPHRERMGYGGDAHATTEMGMTNYATAAFYRKWAQDWRDVQGEDGNLPYTAPTYWGGGGPGWSGYCITLPWEIYRHYGDRRALEENYPTMRRWLAFLETHAKDDMLVRWGGEWDFLGDWLWPEAQGVNGDTIETLFFNNCYWIYNLQTAAKVADVLGHKDQAQAYRDRADQVRRAVHQKFYKPDEHSYVNGFQGYLAIALLVGLPPESERAAVWQGLEEEILIHRKGHIHAGITAGAMLFKTLLTFDRPEWIFPMANTETYPGWGDMLKRGATTLWEDWEGRSAHSLCHSSYLYIGTWFIEGLGGIRPGPDGVGYQHFVVRPCIVEDPSLTWVETQFDSPYGRIESRWRMRGDLIEAEVAVPPNTTGRYYPPAAGLRQVREGGRSLRQAEGISPGRDADGRRWLDLAPGRYRFEIREPARRSIVTPRLTLAEDGQARAVIVVAADAPAPEQHAAKELADFLGQVTGGEFSLVDAPAKDKASIFVGRAAAKLADPALKTEDLGDEGIAIVTTDKGLVLTGHGPRGTLYAVYTFLEDVVGCRWWSSQAATIPHKPTLRISRLNTRYVPPLEYREVFWTDAFDGDWSVRNKCNGQAHRLDAARGGRHIYEGFVHTFYPLIPPQKYFAEHPEWFSEINGTRKHDHAQLCLTNEAMKAELIKNLKARLRANPAATIASVSQNDWHGNCQCATCKALDEANGGPAGSLLTFVNDVADAIREEFPHVAISTLAYQYTRKPPTQVVPRDNVIVRLCSIECSFSKPLADKRNEAFAQDIIGWSKICDRLYIWDYTTNFRHYFLPHPNVRVLVPNVRFFVDHGVKGIFEQGAYTTRGAEMAELRAWVLAKTLWNPAASERRLIDEFLTGYYGPAAVHVDRYLNVIHDAVDKSGDHLGCFSPDTAKFLSFETLSDGWRHLKAAEQAVANDPERLNRVRVAQLPVMYAFARNWKNFREAAAKSGAEWPMDESITKVAERFMAIAKDNGVTRLNEWQDGFGLLDEAVRKAQP
;
A
#
# COMPACT_ATOMS: atom_id res chain seq x y z
N LEU A 1 9.87 -3.02 48.07
CA LEU A 1 10.00 -1.56 47.92
C LEU A 1 10.94 -1.30 46.74
N SER A 2 10.50 -0.54 45.75
CA SER A 2 11.29 -0.11 44.59
C SER A 2 11.28 1.42 44.50
N ALA A 3 12.26 2.01 43.82
CA ALA A 3 12.22 3.43 43.46
C ALA A 3 11.25 3.62 42.29
N GLU A 4 10.29 4.52 42.43
CA GLU A 4 9.32 4.83 41.39
C GLU A 4 10.04 5.55 40.24
N CYS A 5 10.00 4.98 39.03
CA CYS A 5 10.74 5.48 37.86
C CYS A 5 9.92 6.52 37.09
N VAL A 6 9.49 7.59 37.77
CA VAL A 6 8.71 8.70 37.21
C VAL A 6 9.01 10.00 37.96
N GLU A 7 8.84 11.14 37.31
CA GLU A 7 8.90 12.45 37.94
C GLU A 7 7.83 12.59 39.05
N PRO A 8 8.10 13.34 40.13
CA PRO A 8 7.11 13.57 41.18
C PRO A 8 6.01 14.53 40.71
N ASN A 9 4.86 14.53 41.40
CA ASN A 9 3.85 15.57 41.21
C ASN A 9 4.36 16.93 41.72
N ARG A 10 4.17 18.00 40.94
CA ARG A 10 4.60 19.38 41.28
C ARG A 10 3.51 20.41 41.01
N ARG A 11 3.66 21.59 41.61
CA ARG A 11 2.85 22.78 41.27
C ARG A 11 3.38 23.34 39.96
N ILE A 12 2.64 23.15 38.88
CA ILE A 12 3.09 23.50 37.53
C ILE A 12 2.74 24.95 37.19
N LYS A 13 1.47 25.32 37.36
CA LYS A 13 0.95 26.62 36.94
C LYS A 13 -0.01 27.19 37.98
N LYS A 14 0.22 28.45 38.38
CA LYS A 14 -0.73 29.21 39.19
C LYS A 14 -1.92 29.63 38.33
N VAL A 15 -3.14 29.46 38.85
CA VAL A 15 -4.39 29.94 38.26
C VAL A 15 -4.95 31.01 39.18
N GLU A 16 -5.14 32.21 38.64
CA GLU A 16 -5.64 33.37 39.40
C GLU A 16 -7.15 33.56 39.17
N PRO A 17 -7.93 33.88 40.21
CA PRO A 17 -9.34 34.16 40.06
C PRO A 17 -9.64 35.32 39.11
N VAL A 18 -10.57 35.10 38.18
CA VAL A 18 -11.03 36.15 37.25
C VAL A 18 -12.17 36.98 37.86
N ALA A 19 -12.98 36.40 38.76
CA ALA A 19 -14.08 37.09 39.44
C ALA A 19 -14.40 36.51 40.82
N ILE A 20 -14.98 37.34 41.69
CA ILE A 20 -15.56 36.95 42.98
C ILE A 20 -16.92 37.65 43.15
N GLU A 21 -18.00 36.87 43.22
CA GLU A 21 -19.38 37.36 43.32
C GLU A 21 -20.05 36.93 44.64
N PRO A 22 -20.98 37.74 45.19
CA PRO A 22 -21.74 37.35 46.38
C PRO A 22 -22.87 36.36 46.03
N LEU A 23 -23.07 35.33 46.87
CA LEU A 23 -24.23 34.42 46.79
C LEU A 23 -25.25 34.62 47.92
N GLY A 24 -24.94 35.51 48.88
CA GLY A 24 -25.72 35.77 50.08
C GLY A 24 -24.81 36.08 51.27
N PRO A 25 -25.37 36.38 52.46
CA PRO A 25 -24.58 36.68 53.65
C PRO A 25 -23.58 35.57 53.97
N GLY A 26 -22.29 35.91 54.01
CA GLY A 26 -21.20 34.98 54.32
C GLY A 26 -20.92 33.91 53.26
N ARG A 27 -21.39 34.11 52.02
CA ARG A 27 -21.26 33.17 50.90
C ARG A 27 -20.75 33.86 49.65
N TRP A 28 -19.70 33.30 49.05
CA TRP A 28 -19.03 33.88 47.88
C TRP A 28 -18.80 32.81 46.82
N ARG A 29 -18.85 33.19 45.55
CA ARG A 29 -18.44 32.34 44.44
C ARG A 29 -17.22 32.93 43.76
N VAL A 30 -16.19 32.12 43.61
CA VAL A 30 -14.97 32.44 42.88
C VAL A 30 -15.05 31.80 41.49
N ASP A 31 -14.79 32.58 40.44
CA ASP A 31 -14.52 32.08 39.09
C ASP A 31 -13.01 32.02 38.87
N LEU A 32 -12.47 30.83 38.62
CA LEU A 32 -11.07 30.65 38.22
C LEU A 32 -10.85 30.90 36.71
N GLY A 33 -11.92 31.09 35.94
CA GLY A 33 -11.90 31.30 34.49
C GLY A 33 -11.68 30.02 33.68
N VAL A 34 -11.12 28.98 34.30
CA VAL A 34 -10.76 27.70 33.68
C VAL A 34 -10.99 26.57 34.68
N VAL A 35 -11.37 25.39 34.21
CA VAL A 35 -11.33 24.17 35.05
C VAL A 35 -9.87 23.85 35.36
N VAL A 36 -9.57 23.63 36.63
CA VAL A 36 -8.23 23.24 37.09
C VAL A 36 -8.31 22.12 38.12
N THR A 37 -7.36 21.20 38.05
CA THR A 37 -7.12 20.10 38.98
C THR A 37 -5.81 20.36 39.72
N GLY A 38 -5.89 20.41 41.05
CA GLY A 38 -4.69 20.52 41.89
C GLY A 38 -4.96 21.08 43.28
N LEU A 39 -4.19 22.08 43.69
CA LEU A 39 -4.18 22.55 45.07
C LEU A 39 -4.80 23.93 45.20
N LEU A 40 -5.76 24.07 46.12
CA LEU A 40 -6.26 25.36 46.57
C LEU A 40 -5.48 25.77 47.82
N GLU A 41 -5.05 27.02 47.84
CA GLU A 41 -4.70 27.75 49.05
C GLU A 41 -5.62 28.95 49.21
N ALA A 42 -6.18 29.14 50.40
CA ALA A 42 -7.09 30.24 50.70
C ALA A 42 -6.76 30.87 52.06
N ASP A 43 -6.47 32.16 52.08
CA ASP A 43 -6.39 32.93 53.32
C ASP A 43 -7.80 33.27 53.81
N VAL A 44 -8.08 32.98 55.08
CA VAL A 44 -9.41 33.14 55.68
C VAL A 44 -9.33 33.92 56.99
N GLN A 45 -10.34 34.75 57.24
CA GLN A 45 -10.48 35.53 58.47
C GLN A 45 -11.94 35.47 58.96
N GLY A 46 -12.13 35.35 60.27
CA GLY A 46 -13.45 35.26 60.90
C GLY A 46 -13.39 34.89 62.37
N GLN A 47 -14.54 34.59 62.97
CA GLN A 47 -14.62 34.24 64.40
C GLN A 47 -13.94 32.88 64.68
N PRO A 48 -13.18 32.73 65.79
CA PRO A 48 -12.64 31.45 66.23
C PRO A 48 -13.71 30.36 66.34
N GLY A 49 -13.40 29.15 65.87
CA GLY A 49 -14.32 28.01 65.84
C GLY A 49 -15.29 27.99 64.67
N ARG A 50 -15.35 29.05 63.85
CA ARG A 50 -16.19 29.07 62.64
C ARG A 50 -15.62 28.15 61.56
N THR A 51 -16.49 27.38 60.91
CA THR A 51 -16.15 26.55 59.75
C THR A 51 -16.31 27.35 58.46
N VAL A 52 -15.26 27.38 57.65
CA VAL A 52 -15.28 27.80 56.25
C VAL A 52 -15.31 26.56 55.36
N GLU A 53 -16.29 26.46 54.47
CA GLU A 53 -16.42 25.34 53.53
C GLU A 53 -16.14 25.82 52.10
N PHE A 54 -15.33 25.05 51.37
CA PHE A 54 -15.00 25.25 49.96
C PHE A 54 -15.65 24.13 49.16
N LYS A 55 -16.67 24.45 48.36
CA LYS A 55 -17.34 23.50 47.46
C LYS A 55 -16.87 23.76 46.03
N PHE A 56 -16.48 22.71 45.33
CA PHE A 56 -15.85 22.80 44.01
C PHE A 56 -16.81 22.36 42.92
N SER A 57 -16.87 23.11 41.82
CA SER A 57 -17.76 22.83 40.71
C SER A 57 -17.12 23.11 39.36
N GLU A 58 -17.38 22.23 38.39
CA GLU A 58 -17.10 22.46 36.97
C GLU A 58 -18.16 23.37 36.32
N ARG A 59 -19.33 23.51 36.95
CA ARG A 59 -20.53 24.14 36.38
C ARG A 59 -20.95 25.36 37.16
N HIS A 60 -21.22 26.46 36.47
CA HIS A 60 -21.61 27.73 37.11
C HIS A 60 -22.91 27.61 37.91
N ASN A 61 -23.88 26.84 37.42
CA ASN A 61 -25.19 26.67 38.03
C ASN A 61 -25.25 25.58 39.12
N GLN A 62 -24.11 25.01 39.51
CA GLN A 62 -24.03 24.03 40.60
C GLN A 62 -23.00 24.51 41.61
N GLU A 63 -23.34 24.49 42.90
CA GLU A 63 -22.39 24.87 43.95
C GLU A 63 -21.27 23.84 44.11
N MET A 64 -21.57 22.58 43.78
CA MET A 64 -20.67 21.45 43.94
C MET A 64 -20.97 20.40 42.87
N THR A 65 -19.97 20.01 42.08
CA THR A 65 -20.04 18.83 41.21
C THR A 65 -19.37 17.64 41.90
N HIS A 66 -19.92 16.44 41.70
CA HIS A 66 -19.36 15.16 42.18
C HIS A 66 -18.96 15.11 43.67
N ARG A 67 -19.65 15.89 44.52
CA ARG A 67 -19.46 15.94 45.98
C ARG A 67 -18.05 16.36 46.43
N LEU A 68 -17.31 17.11 45.61
CA LEU A 68 -15.97 17.57 45.95
C LEU A 68 -16.01 18.84 46.81
N HIS A 69 -15.55 18.76 48.06
CA HIS A 69 -15.42 19.91 48.96
C HIS A 69 -14.23 19.80 49.92
N SER A 70 -13.96 20.89 50.64
CA SER A 70 -13.01 20.93 51.75
C SER A 70 -13.52 21.85 52.85
N ARG A 71 -13.08 21.62 54.09
CA ARG A 71 -13.48 22.41 55.26
C ARG A 71 -12.27 22.89 56.03
N TYR A 72 -12.36 24.08 56.58
CA TYR A 72 -11.35 24.68 57.44
C TYR A 72 -12.02 25.31 58.68
N ILE A 73 -11.50 25.01 59.87
CA ILE A 73 -12.00 25.60 61.12
C ILE A 73 -11.04 26.71 61.54
N ILE A 74 -11.56 27.93 61.72
CA ILE A 74 -10.76 29.09 62.09
C ILE A 74 -10.23 28.92 63.52
N GLY A 75 -8.91 28.98 63.67
CA GLY A 75 -8.25 28.84 64.96
C GLY A 75 -8.40 30.08 65.87
N PRO A 76 -7.82 30.05 67.08
CA PRO A 76 -7.93 31.11 68.08
C PRO A 76 -7.45 32.50 67.61
N ALA A 77 -6.56 32.55 66.61
CA ALA A 77 -6.04 33.80 66.04
C ALA A 77 -7.06 34.57 65.17
N GLY A 78 -8.24 34.00 64.90
CA GLY A 78 -9.26 34.62 64.05
C GLY A 78 -8.90 34.71 62.56
N LYS A 79 -7.78 34.10 62.15
CA LYS A 79 -7.29 34.04 60.78
C LYS A 79 -6.48 32.76 60.54
N GLY A 80 -6.29 32.39 59.28
CA GLY A 80 -5.37 31.32 58.88
C GLY A 80 -5.39 31.04 57.39
N THR A 81 -4.66 30.02 56.96
CA THR A 81 -4.55 29.63 55.54
C THR A 81 -4.99 28.19 55.38
N PHE A 82 -6.08 27.96 54.66
CA PHE A 82 -6.44 26.63 54.16
C PHE A 82 -5.47 26.23 53.04
N ARG A 83 -4.99 24.99 53.05
CA ARG A 83 -4.21 24.41 51.96
C ARG A 83 -4.59 22.95 51.77
N ASN A 84 -4.89 22.57 50.52
CA ASN A 84 -4.91 21.15 50.15
C ASN A 84 -3.53 20.50 50.41
N ARG A 85 -3.53 19.28 50.97
CA ARG A 85 -2.30 18.50 51.21
C ARG A 85 -2.41 17.03 50.82
N PHE A 86 -3.47 16.35 51.24
CA PHE A 86 -3.69 14.91 50.99
C PHE A 86 -4.88 14.61 50.07
N ASN A 87 -5.56 15.65 49.60
CA ASN A 87 -6.55 15.57 48.53
C ASN A 87 -6.41 16.82 47.66
N TYR A 88 -6.77 16.71 46.40
CA TYR A 88 -6.77 17.80 45.43
C TYR A 88 -8.20 18.19 45.06
N PHE A 89 -8.37 19.43 44.62
CA PHE A 89 -9.65 19.92 44.09
C PHE A 89 -9.63 19.88 42.56
N THR A 90 -10.81 19.81 41.97
CA THR A 90 -11.05 19.97 40.55
C THR A 90 -12.27 20.85 40.36
N GLY A 91 -12.15 21.89 39.55
CA GLY A 91 -13.28 22.75 39.19
C GLY A 91 -12.84 24.10 38.64
N ARG A 92 -13.81 24.84 38.12
CA ARG A 92 -13.67 26.26 37.73
C ARG A 92 -14.24 27.19 38.79
N TRP A 93 -15.32 26.74 39.44
CA TRP A 93 -16.09 27.52 40.39
C TRP A 93 -15.82 27.02 41.81
N ILE A 94 -15.57 27.95 42.72
CA ILE A 94 -15.41 27.64 44.16
C ILE A 94 -16.49 28.40 44.92
N THR A 95 -17.42 27.68 45.54
CA THR A 95 -18.37 28.26 46.48
C THR A 95 -17.77 28.23 47.89
N ILE A 96 -17.55 29.41 48.47
CA ILE A 96 -17.01 29.60 49.82
C ILE A 96 -18.16 29.95 50.75
N GLU A 97 -18.39 29.14 51.78
CA GLU A 97 -19.42 29.37 52.80
C GLU A 97 -18.79 29.57 54.18
N GLY A 98 -19.40 30.43 54.99
CA GLY A 98 -18.94 30.69 56.36
C GLY A 98 -17.89 31.80 56.48
N LEU A 99 -17.64 32.56 55.40
CA LEU A 99 -16.69 33.68 55.35
C LEU A 99 -17.44 35.01 55.30
N GLU A 100 -17.52 35.73 56.43
CA GLU A 100 -18.35 36.95 56.56
C GLU A 100 -17.90 38.09 55.65
N GLN A 101 -16.59 38.27 55.49
CA GLN A 101 -16.01 39.31 54.67
C GLN A 101 -15.76 38.81 53.24
N LYS A 102 -15.86 39.72 52.27
CA LYS A 102 -15.53 39.41 50.87
C LYS A 102 -14.03 39.08 50.76
N PRO A 103 -13.66 37.88 50.27
CA PRO A 103 -12.26 37.57 50.00
C PRO A 103 -11.74 38.42 48.85
N GLN A 104 -10.48 38.81 48.90
CA GLN A 104 -9.75 39.39 47.77
C GLN A 104 -9.32 38.28 46.82
N LYS A 105 -8.97 38.65 45.58
CA LYS A 105 -8.50 37.66 44.59
C LYS A 105 -7.18 37.03 45.02
N GLU A 106 -6.32 37.82 45.67
CA GLU A 106 -4.99 37.44 46.13
C GLU A 106 -5.04 36.45 47.30
N ASP A 107 -6.16 36.42 48.04
CA ASP A 107 -6.42 35.47 49.12
C ASP A 107 -6.63 34.06 48.57
N ILE A 108 -7.05 33.91 47.31
CA ILE A 108 -7.40 32.63 46.68
C ILE A 108 -6.35 32.27 45.63
N ARG A 109 -5.62 31.19 45.87
CA ARG A 109 -4.51 30.73 45.02
C ARG A 109 -4.75 29.28 44.61
N ALA A 110 -5.11 29.07 43.35
CA ALA A 110 -5.24 27.76 42.75
C ALA A 110 -3.95 27.38 42.00
N TRP A 111 -3.57 26.12 42.06
CA TRP A 111 -2.41 25.57 41.35
C TRP A 111 -2.80 24.32 40.58
N LEU A 112 -2.49 24.29 39.29
CA LEU A 112 -2.44 23.04 38.53
C LEU A 112 -1.35 22.16 39.13
N VAL A 113 -1.71 20.92 39.46
CA VAL A 113 -0.76 19.89 39.92
C VAL A 113 -0.86 18.67 39.04
N ARG A 114 0.29 18.25 38.52
CA ARG A 114 0.47 17.03 37.73
C ARG A 114 1.87 16.47 37.93
N THR A 115 2.12 15.32 37.32
CA THR A 115 3.47 14.75 37.17
C THR A 115 4.35 15.73 36.39
N ASP A 116 5.59 15.97 36.83
CA ASP A 116 6.47 17.05 36.35
C ASP A 116 7.23 16.74 35.05
N TYR A 117 6.54 16.26 34.02
CA TYR A 117 7.12 16.08 32.68
C TYR A 117 7.24 17.41 31.91
N ASP A 118 8.19 17.45 30.98
CA ASP A 118 8.46 18.62 30.13
C ASP A 118 7.60 18.66 28.86
N ARG A 119 7.47 19.86 28.28
CA ARG A 119 6.78 20.09 27.01
C ARG A 119 7.73 19.92 25.82
N ILE A 120 7.38 19.04 24.88
CA ILE A 120 8.22 18.74 23.69
C ILE A 120 7.53 19.03 22.35
N GLY A 121 6.20 19.01 22.28
CA GLY A 121 5.44 19.33 21.06
C GLY A 121 4.85 20.72 21.10
N ARG A 122 4.94 21.47 20.01
CA ARG A 122 4.33 22.80 19.87
C ARG A 122 3.67 22.93 18.51
N PHE A 123 2.48 23.52 18.47
CA PHE A 123 1.73 23.74 17.24
C PHE A 123 1.09 25.14 17.26
N ARG A 124 1.06 25.79 16.10
CA ARG A 124 0.27 27.00 15.85
C ARG A 124 -0.11 27.06 14.38
N CYS A 125 -1.27 27.61 14.06
CA CYS A 125 -1.69 27.85 12.69
C CYS A 125 -2.49 29.15 12.54
N SER A 126 -2.85 29.51 11.30
CA SER A 126 -3.70 30.67 11.02
C SER A 126 -5.16 30.51 11.45
N ASN A 127 -5.60 29.28 11.70
CA ASN A 127 -6.97 28.99 12.11
C ASN A 127 -7.05 29.04 13.65
N GLU A 128 -7.69 30.08 14.18
CA GLU A 128 -7.78 30.30 15.63
C GLU A 128 -8.65 29.27 16.36
N LEU A 129 -9.63 28.67 15.68
CA LEU A 129 -10.42 27.58 16.26
C LEU A 129 -9.52 26.37 16.55
N LEU A 130 -8.69 25.98 15.57
CA LEU A 130 -7.73 24.87 15.73
C LEU A 130 -6.71 25.14 16.83
N ASN A 131 -6.20 26.38 16.94
CA ASN A 131 -5.31 26.77 18.03
C ASN A 131 -5.99 26.59 19.40
N ARG A 132 -7.24 27.03 19.54
CA ARG A 132 -8.01 26.89 20.80
C ARG A 132 -8.31 25.43 21.14
N ILE A 133 -8.61 24.60 20.13
CA ILE A 133 -8.83 23.15 20.33
C ILE A 133 -7.54 22.49 20.81
N TYR A 134 -6.39 22.82 20.21
CA TYR A 134 -5.09 22.33 20.65
C TYR A 134 -4.82 22.71 22.12
N GLU A 135 -4.94 23.98 22.49
CA GLU A 135 -4.73 24.43 23.87
C GLU A 135 -5.68 23.75 24.88
N ALA A 136 -6.97 23.63 24.56
CA ALA A 136 -7.93 22.95 25.42
C ALA A 136 -7.61 21.45 25.58
N THR A 137 -7.17 20.80 24.51
CA THR A 137 -6.75 19.39 24.51
C THR A 137 -5.56 19.17 25.44
N LEU A 138 -4.55 20.03 25.35
CA LEU A 138 -3.34 19.96 26.19
C LEU A 138 -3.64 20.27 27.65
N TRP A 139 -4.43 21.32 27.90
CA TRP A 139 -4.87 21.69 29.23
C TRP A 139 -5.64 20.54 29.89
N THR A 140 -6.53 19.89 29.14
CA THR A 140 -7.28 18.71 29.64
C THR A 140 -6.32 17.58 30.02
N TYR A 141 -5.36 17.23 29.16
CA TYR A 141 -4.36 16.20 29.47
C TYR A 141 -3.59 16.50 30.77
N GLU A 142 -3.15 17.75 30.94
CA GLU A 142 -2.41 18.14 32.15
C GLU A 142 -3.26 17.95 33.41
N ASN A 143 -4.55 18.31 33.38
CA ASN A 143 -5.48 18.12 34.51
C ASN A 143 -5.74 16.64 34.84
N LEU A 144 -5.47 15.72 33.91
CA LEU A 144 -5.70 14.28 34.09
C LEU A 144 -4.44 13.50 34.48
N SER A 145 -3.27 14.14 34.56
CA SER A 145 -1.96 13.46 34.61
C SER A 145 -1.27 13.49 35.99
N LEU A 146 -2.07 13.35 37.04
CA LEU A 146 -1.60 13.34 38.42
C LEU A 146 -1.34 11.89 38.89
N GLY A 147 -0.12 11.61 39.37
CA GLY A 147 0.22 10.32 39.99
C GLY A 147 0.95 9.32 39.09
N GLY A 148 1.56 9.77 37.99
CA GLY A 148 2.33 8.88 37.09
C GLY A 148 1.48 8.02 36.16
N TYR A 149 0.19 8.35 36.00
CA TYR A 149 -0.72 7.77 35.02
C TYR A 149 -1.79 8.80 34.63
N VAL A 150 -2.57 8.53 33.58
CA VAL A 150 -3.66 9.41 33.15
C VAL A 150 -4.98 8.88 33.69
N VAL A 151 -5.72 9.71 34.43
CA VAL A 151 -7.06 9.36 34.90
C VAL A 151 -8.14 9.65 33.85
N ASP A 152 -9.28 8.99 33.96
CA ASP A 152 -10.48 9.27 33.16
C ASP A 152 -11.02 10.69 33.43
N CYS A 153 -11.30 10.97 34.70
CA CYS A 153 -11.70 12.26 35.21
C CYS A 153 -11.02 12.56 36.55
N PRO A 154 -10.68 13.82 36.85
CA PRO A 154 -9.90 14.15 38.03
C PRO A 154 -10.77 14.43 39.26
N HIS A 155 -12.01 13.97 39.31
CA HIS A 155 -12.89 14.25 40.46
C HIS A 155 -13.60 13.00 40.96
N ARG A 156 -14.46 12.39 40.13
CA ARG A 156 -15.42 11.33 40.47
C ARG A 156 -14.74 9.98 40.64
N GLU A 157 -13.98 9.54 39.64
CA GLU A 157 -13.42 8.19 39.57
C GLU A 157 -11.92 8.19 39.81
N ARG A 158 -11.17 9.01 39.04
CA ARG A 158 -9.70 9.17 39.16
C ARG A 158 -8.94 7.88 38.83
N MET A 159 -9.42 7.13 37.84
CA MET A 159 -8.92 5.80 37.51
C MET A 159 -8.18 5.78 36.17
N GLY A 160 -7.13 4.97 36.06
CA GLY A 160 -6.35 4.83 34.84
C GLY A 160 -6.97 3.83 33.86
N TYR A 161 -8.07 4.20 33.20
CA TYR A 161 -8.76 3.32 32.24
C TYR A 161 -7.94 3.10 30.97
N GLY A 162 -7.75 1.83 30.59
CA GLY A 162 -6.97 1.48 29.39
C GLY A 162 -7.66 1.86 28.07
N GLY A 163 -8.99 1.89 28.03
CA GLY A 163 -9.75 2.27 26.85
C GLY A 163 -9.61 3.76 26.54
N ASP A 164 -9.73 4.59 27.57
CA ASP A 164 -9.44 6.02 27.57
C ASP A 164 -7.98 6.32 27.20
N ALA A 165 -7.07 5.43 27.59
CA ALA A 165 -5.65 5.60 27.31
C ALA A 165 -5.34 5.62 25.81
N HIS A 166 -6.17 5.01 24.95
CA HIS A 166 -6.03 5.13 23.50
C HIS A 166 -6.21 6.57 23.01
N ALA A 167 -7.03 7.38 23.69
CA ALA A 167 -7.21 8.79 23.35
C ALA A 167 -6.08 9.69 23.87
N THR A 168 -5.31 9.24 24.86
CA THR A 168 -4.36 10.10 25.59
C THR A 168 -2.89 9.75 25.38
N THR A 169 -2.56 8.51 24.97
CA THR A 169 -1.17 8.04 24.91
C THR A 169 -0.35 8.71 23.81
N GLU A 170 -0.80 8.60 22.55
CA GLU A 170 -0.06 9.15 21.41
C GLU A 170 -0.01 10.68 21.47
N MET A 171 -1.11 11.33 21.90
CA MET A 171 -1.12 12.77 22.09
C MET A 171 -0.21 13.20 23.25
N GLY A 172 -0.10 12.40 24.31
CA GLY A 172 0.84 12.61 25.40
C GLY A 172 2.29 12.53 24.92
N MET A 173 2.65 11.47 24.18
CA MET A 173 4.00 11.24 23.66
C MET A 173 4.43 12.21 22.57
N THR A 174 3.50 12.80 21.82
CA THR A 174 3.80 13.81 20.79
C THR A 174 3.89 15.23 21.35
N ASN A 175 3.38 15.47 22.56
CA ASN A 175 3.33 16.80 23.16
C ASN A 175 4.20 16.96 24.41
N TYR A 176 4.49 15.88 25.14
CA TYR A 176 5.22 15.89 26.41
C TYR A 176 6.26 14.78 26.52
N ALA A 177 7.34 15.04 27.25
CA ALA A 177 8.41 14.09 27.55
C ALA A 177 7.92 13.04 28.58
N THR A 178 7.22 12.03 28.10
CA THR A 178 6.43 11.09 28.93
C THR A 178 7.01 9.67 28.97
N ALA A 179 8.28 9.50 28.59
CA ALA A 179 8.92 8.19 28.58
C ALA A 179 8.90 7.52 29.97
N ALA A 180 9.34 8.22 31.01
CA ALA A 180 9.33 7.71 32.39
C ALA A 180 7.91 7.47 32.90
N PHE A 181 7.02 8.45 32.69
CA PHE A 181 5.59 8.38 33.01
C PHE A 181 4.91 7.11 32.47
N TYR A 182 5.03 6.85 31.16
CA TYR A 182 4.41 5.69 30.53
C TYR A 182 5.11 4.38 30.86
N ARG A 183 6.42 4.37 31.13
CA ARG A 183 7.12 3.18 31.64
C ARG A 183 6.62 2.78 33.02
N LYS A 184 6.42 3.74 33.92
CA LYS A 184 5.82 3.50 35.24
C LYS A 184 4.40 2.98 35.07
N TRP A 185 3.57 3.61 34.24
CA TRP A 185 2.19 3.13 34.05
C TRP A 185 2.13 1.73 33.43
N ALA A 186 3.02 1.41 32.49
CA ALA A 186 3.16 0.04 31.98
C ALA A 186 3.53 -0.97 33.09
N GLN A 187 4.30 -0.54 34.10
CA GLN A 187 4.52 -1.38 35.29
C GLN A 187 3.24 -1.58 36.10
N ASP A 188 2.45 -0.54 36.33
CA ASP A 188 1.16 -0.69 37.03
C ASP A 188 0.28 -1.74 36.34
N TRP A 189 0.24 -1.77 35.00
CA TRP A 189 -0.49 -2.78 34.22
C TRP A 189 0.05 -4.22 34.41
N ARG A 190 1.36 -4.40 34.60
CA ARG A 190 1.93 -5.71 34.94
C ARG A 190 1.57 -6.12 36.37
N ASP A 191 1.65 -5.16 37.29
CA ASP A 191 1.41 -5.38 38.72
C ASP A 191 -0.05 -5.75 38.98
N VAL A 192 -1.00 -5.29 38.14
CA VAL A 192 -2.42 -5.63 38.28
C VAL A 192 -2.84 -6.95 37.61
N GLN A 193 -1.98 -7.64 36.88
CA GLN A 193 -2.38 -8.85 36.13
C GLN A 193 -2.66 -10.05 37.04
N GLY A 194 -3.82 -10.67 36.87
CA GLY A 194 -4.21 -11.89 37.58
C GLY A 194 -3.36 -13.12 37.23
N GLU A 195 -3.45 -14.14 38.08
CA GLU A 195 -2.74 -15.43 37.89
C GLU A 195 -3.23 -16.18 36.64
N ASP A 196 -4.50 -16.04 36.29
CA ASP A 196 -5.15 -16.60 35.09
C ASP A 196 -4.80 -15.85 33.79
N GLY A 197 -4.06 -14.74 33.89
CA GLY A 197 -3.70 -13.88 32.77
C GLY A 197 -4.70 -12.76 32.49
N ASN A 198 -5.85 -12.74 33.17
CA ASN A 198 -6.83 -11.67 33.06
C ASN A 198 -6.25 -10.33 33.54
N LEU A 199 -6.72 -9.24 32.95
CA LEU A 199 -6.35 -7.87 33.30
C LEU A 199 -7.61 -7.05 33.59
N PRO A 200 -7.64 -6.27 34.69
CA PRO A 200 -8.71 -5.31 34.92
C PRO A 200 -8.74 -4.24 33.83
N TYR A 201 -9.80 -3.43 33.79
CA TYR A 201 -9.95 -2.35 32.80
C TYR A 201 -9.21 -1.07 33.18
N THR A 202 -8.74 -0.99 34.43
CA THR A 202 -7.96 0.13 34.96
C THR A 202 -6.63 -0.38 35.52
N ALA A 203 -5.62 0.49 35.58
CA ALA A 203 -4.40 0.28 36.36
C ALA A 203 -3.91 1.64 36.89
N PRO A 204 -3.43 1.75 38.14
CA PRO A 204 -3.11 0.68 39.11
C PRO A 204 -4.31 0.14 39.93
N THR A 205 -5.53 0.50 39.58
CA THR A 205 -6.75 0.14 40.33
C THR A 205 -7.47 -1.07 39.73
N TYR A 206 -8.35 -1.72 40.50
CA TYR A 206 -9.17 -2.85 40.04
C TYR A 206 -10.67 -2.50 40.12
N TRP A 207 -11.06 -1.42 39.45
CA TRP A 207 -12.44 -0.92 39.48
C TRP A 207 -12.84 -0.38 38.11
N GLY A 208 -14.14 -0.36 37.82
CA GLY A 208 -14.70 0.19 36.58
C GLY A 208 -15.18 -0.86 35.59
N GLY A 209 -15.72 -0.39 34.46
CA GLY A 209 -16.13 -1.20 33.31
C GLY A 209 -15.20 -1.04 32.10
N GLY A 210 -15.21 -2.01 31.20
CA GLY A 210 -14.38 -1.98 30.00
C GLY A 210 -14.61 -3.21 29.13
N GLY A 211 -13.56 -3.65 28.44
CA GLY A 211 -13.59 -4.81 27.57
C GLY A 211 -12.20 -5.07 26.98
N PRO A 212 -12.09 -5.90 25.93
CA PRO A 212 -10.84 -6.13 25.21
C PRO A 212 -10.06 -4.85 24.88
N GLY A 213 -10.77 -3.79 24.45
CA GLY A 213 -10.22 -2.46 24.17
C GLY A 213 -9.46 -1.83 25.35
N TRP A 214 -9.90 -2.08 26.58
CA TRP A 214 -9.32 -1.54 27.79
C TRP A 214 -8.11 -2.34 28.24
N SER A 215 -8.29 -3.63 28.47
CA SER A 215 -7.24 -4.50 29.01
C SER A 215 -6.12 -4.78 28.01
N GLY A 216 -6.43 -4.80 26.71
CA GLY A 216 -5.45 -4.93 25.64
C GLY A 216 -4.53 -3.72 25.45
N TYR A 217 -4.73 -2.65 26.24
CA TYR A 217 -3.78 -1.55 26.35
C TYR A 217 -2.40 -2.01 26.87
N CYS A 218 -2.33 -3.12 27.62
CA CYS A 218 -1.06 -3.74 28.04
C CYS A 218 -0.16 -4.17 26.87
N ILE A 219 -0.72 -4.35 25.66
CA ILE A 219 0.02 -4.63 24.43
C ILE A 219 0.35 -3.33 23.69
N THR A 220 -0.62 -2.42 23.62
CA THR A 220 -0.51 -1.18 22.83
C THR A 220 0.49 -0.20 23.44
N LEU A 221 0.46 0.01 24.76
CA LEU A 221 1.32 0.99 25.43
C LEU A 221 2.83 0.70 25.23
N PRO A 222 3.34 -0.52 25.50
CA PRO A 222 4.75 -0.79 25.28
C PRO A 222 5.18 -0.64 23.82
N TRP A 223 4.29 -0.98 22.88
CA TRP A 223 4.55 -0.79 21.46
C TRP A 223 4.71 0.69 21.09
N GLU A 224 3.84 1.57 21.59
CA GLU A 224 3.98 3.01 21.34
C GLU A 224 5.19 3.63 22.06
N ILE A 225 5.54 3.17 23.27
CA ILE A 225 6.80 3.57 23.94
C ILE A 225 8.00 3.24 23.05
N TYR A 226 8.05 2.00 22.52
CA TYR A 226 9.11 1.58 21.61
C TYR A 226 9.14 2.44 20.35
N ARG A 227 7.99 2.70 19.71
CA ARG A 227 7.94 3.50 18.49
C ARG A 227 8.39 4.95 18.69
N HIS A 228 7.93 5.61 19.75
CA HIS A 228 8.21 7.03 19.99
C HIS A 228 9.59 7.29 20.61
N TYR A 229 10.12 6.36 21.42
CA TYR A 229 11.36 6.57 22.17
C TYR A 229 12.49 5.58 21.83
N GLY A 230 12.21 4.51 21.10
CA GLY A 230 13.16 3.43 20.84
C GLY A 230 13.53 2.56 22.03
N ASP A 231 12.71 2.59 23.09
CA ASP A 231 12.99 1.79 24.28
C ASP A 231 12.53 0.34 24.12
N ARG A 232 13.43 -0.51 23.58
CA ARG A 232 13.21 -1.95 23.45
C ARG A 232 12.91 -2.64 24.79
N ARG A 233 13.42 -2.11 25.92
CA ARG A 233 13.20 -2.71 27.25
C ARG A 233 11.72 -2.71 27.63
N ALA A 234 10.97 -1.70 27.20
CA ALA A 234 9.53 -1.65 27.42
C ALA A 234 8.83 -2.88 26.79
N LEU A 235 9.30 -3.36 25.65
CA LEU A 235 8.78 -4.58 25.04
C LEU A 235 9.18 -5.82 25.85
N GLU A 236 10.46 -5.94 26.19
CA GLU A 236 11.01 -7.09 26.93
C GLU A 236 10.33 -7.30 28.29
N GLU A 237 10.18 -6.22 29.06
CA GLU A 237 9.58 -6.24 30.40
C GLU A 237 8.08 -6.59 30.38
N ASN A 238 7.36 -6.22 29.30
CA ASN A 238 5.90 -6.41 29.21
C ASN A 238 5.48 -7.63 28.39
N TYR A 239 6.38 -8.23 27.60
CA TYR A 239 6.05 -9.36 26.74
C TYR A 239 5.40 -10.54 27.47
N PRO A 240 5.82 -10.95 28.69
CA PRO A 240 5.12 -11.98 29.44
C PRO A 240 3.65 -11.63 29.72
N THR A 241 3.37 -10.38 30.08
CA THR A 241 2.01 -9.89 30.36
C THR A 241 1.13 -9.93 29.10
N MET A 242 1.68 -9.52 27.95
CA MET A 242 0.99 -9.59 26.66
C MET A 242 0.60 -11.03 26.31
N ARG A 243 1.53 -11.98 26.49
CA ARG A 243 1.29 -13.40 26.19
C ARG A 243 0.18 -13.99 27.05
N ARG A 244 0.19 -13.72 28.36
CA ARG A 244 -0.84 -14.21 29.28
C ARG A 244 -2.22 -13.59 28.98
N TRP A 245 -2.26 -12.31 28.63
CA TRP A 245 -3.50 -11.63 28.23
C TRP A 245 -4.09 -12.25 26.95
N LEU A 246 -3.27 -12.49 25.92
CA LEU A 246 -3.74 -13.15 24.70
C LEU A 246 -4.20 -14.59 24.96
N ALA A 247 -3.51 -15.32 25.84
CA ALA A 247 -3.92 -16.66 26.23
C ALA A 247 -5.28 -16.67 26.97
N PHE A 248 -5.53 -15.67 27.82
CA PHE A 248 -6.84 -15.46 28.46
C PHE A 248 -7.93 -15.15 27.43
N LEU A 249 -7.67 -14.28 26.45
CA LEU A 249 -8.65 -13.98 25.39
C LEU A 249 -9.06 -15.24 24.60
N GLU A 250 -8.11 -16.15 24.33
CA GLU A 250 -8.41 -17.42 23.66
C GLU A 250 -9.39 -18.30 24.45
N THR A 251 -9.43 -18.25 25.79
CA THR A 251 -10.41 -19.02 26.57
C THR A 251 -11.85 -18.49 26.44
N HIS A 252 -12.00 -17.29 25.87
CA HIS A 252 -13.28 -16.65 25.56
C HIS A 252 -13.55 -16.57 24.05
N ALA A 253 -12.81 -17.33 23.25
CA ALA A 253 -13.04 -17.45 21.82
C ALA A 253 -13.90 -18.70 21.50
N LYS A 254 -14.87 -18.53 20.60
CA LYS A 254 -15.67 -19.60 20.02
C LYS A 254 -15.80 -19.35 18.52
N ASP A 255 -15.65 -20.40 17.71
CA ASP A 255 -15.76 -20.31 16.25
C ASP A 255 -14.84 -19.21 15.67
N ASP A 256 -13.60 -19.15 16.17
CA ASP A 256 -12.57 -18.16 15.81
C ASP A 256 -12.93 -16.68 16.08
N MET A 257 -13.87 -16.41 16.99
CA MET A 257 -14.21 -15.07 17.44
C MET A 257 -14.34 -14.99 18.96
N LEU A 258 -13.99 -13.84 19.55
CA LEU A 258 -14.38 -13.54 20.92
C LEU A 258 -15.91 -13.54 21.02
N VAL A 259 -16.41 -14.20 22.06
CA VAL A 259 -17.78 -14.03 22.53
C VAL A 259 -17.79 -13.18 23.78
N ARG A 260 -18.92 -12.55 24.08
CA ARG A 260 -19.08 -11.77 25.31
C ARG A 260 -18.82 -12.66 26.55
N TRP A 261 -18.14 -12.11 27.55
CA TRP A 261 -18.00 -12.69 28.88
C TRP A 261 -18.24 -11.62 29.97
N GLY A 262 -18.31 -12.07 31.23
CA GLY A 262 -18.50 -11.19 32.38
C GLY A 262 -19.91 -10.58 32.48
N GLY A 263 -20.02 -9.54 33.29
CA GLY A 263 -21.24 -8.78 33.53
C GLY A 263 -21.56 -7.73 32.45
N GLU A 264 -22.50 -6.85 32.79
CA GLU A 264 -22.97 -5.80 31.89
C GLU A 264 -21.84 -4.85 31.41
N TRP A 265 -20.85 -4.62 32.27
CA TRP A 265 -19.78 -3.65 32.11
C TRP A 265 -18.45 -4.25 31.65
N ASP A 266 -18.40 -5.55 31.34
CA ASP A 266 -17.14 -6.29 31.13
C ASP A 266 -16.75 -6.51 29.66
N PHE A 267 -17.60 -6.04 28.72
CA PHE A 267 -17.40 -6.24 27.29
C PHE A 267 -17.88 -5.02 26.48
N LEU A 268 -17.44 -3.82 26.84
CA LEU A 268 -17.82 -2.56 26.19
C LEU A 268 -17.18 -2.41 24.80
N GLY A 269 -17.91 -1.73 23.90
CA GLY A 269 -17.45 -1.31 22.57
C GLY A 269 -17.03 0.16 22.53
N ASP A 270 -17.60 0.94 21.60
CA ASP A 270 -17.24 2.35 21.39
C ASP A 270 -17.93 3.34 22.36
N TRP A 271 -17.40 3.57 23.55
CA TRP A 271 -18.12 4.35 24.58
C TRP A 271 -18.40 5.81 24.18
N LEU A 272 -19.64 6.28 24.34
CA LEU A 272 -20.09 7.68 24.17
C LEU A 272 -19.83 8.31 22.77
N TRP A 273 -20.25 7.65 21.70
CA TRP A 273 -20.45 8.34 20.41
C TRP A 273 -21.66 9.31 20.47
N PRO A 274 -21.77 10.31 19.59
CA PRO A 274 -22.85 11.30 19.63
C PRO A 274 -24.25 10.67 19.62
N GLU A 275 -25.16 11.16 20.46
CA GLU A 275 -26.54 10.66 20.61
C GLU A 275 -26.66 9.22 21.15
N ALA A 276 -25.55 8.61 21.60
CA ALA A 276 -25.60 7.32 22.26
C ALA A 276 -26.46 7.39 23.54
N GLN A 277 -27.43 6.50 23.66
CA GLN A 277 -28.36 6.45 24.79
C GLN A 277 -27.79 5.81 26.07
N GLY A 278 -26.47 5.69 26.20
CA GLY A 278 -25.81 5.12 27.37
C GLY A 278 -25.93 3.59 27.45
N VAL A 279 -24.84 2.96 27.91
CA VAL A 279 -24.55 1.52 27.85
C VAL A 279 -24.50 0.98 26.43
N ASN A 280 -23.29 0.84 25.89
CA ASN A 280 -23.07 0.03 24.69
C ASN A 280 -23.31 -1.44 25.06
N GLY A 281 -24.58 -1.81 24.99
CA GLY A 281 -25.07 -3.10 25.44
C GLY A 281 -24.54 -4.27 24.63
N ASP A 282 -25.21 -5.40 24.82
CA ASP A 282 -24.98 -6.63 24.05
C ASP A 282 -25.41 -6.46 22.59
N THR A 283 -24.60 -5.74 21.82
CA THR A 283 -24.90 -5.37 20.44
C THR A 283 -23.94 -6.03 19.46
N ILE A 284 -24.38 -6.13 18.21
CA ILE A 284 -23.55 -6.68 17.14
C ILE A 284 -22.34 -5.78 16.85
N GLU A 285 -22.48 -4.46 17.03
CA GLU A 285 -21.44 -3.46 16.93
C GLU A 285 -20.36 -3.65 18.00
N THR A 286 -20.76 -3.83 19.26
CA THR A 286 -19.85 -4.11 20.38
C THR A 286 -19.04 -5.38 20.11
N LEU A 287 -19.70 -6.46 19.66
CA LEU A 287 -19.04 -7.72 19.33
C LEU A 287 -18.05 -7.58 18.18
N PHE A 288 -18.44 -6.87 17.12
CA PHE A 288 -17.59 -6.58 15.97
C PHE A 288 -16.36 -5.77 16.36
N PHE A 289 -16.53 -4.68 17.11
CA PHE A 289 -15.44 -3.80 17.51
C PHE A 289 -14.40 -4.55 18.35
N ASN A 290 -14.85 -5.31 19.35
CA ASN A 290 -13.96 -6.06 20.22
C ASN A 290 -13.18 -7.16 19.49
N ASN A 291 -13.80 -7.82 18.50
CA ASN A 291 -13.09 -8.76 17.64
C ASN A 291 -12.09 -8.08 16.70
N CYS A 292 -12.43 -6.92 16.12
CA CYS A 292 -11.46 -6.14 15.35
C CYS A 292 -10.28 -5.71 16.25
N TYR A 293 -10.56 -5.25 17.46
CA TYR A 293 -9.52 -4.85 18.41
C TYR A 293 -8.64 -6.05 18.82
N TRP A 294 -9.20 -7.26 18.93
CA TRP A 294 -8.39 -8.45 19.16
C TRP A 294 -7.41 -8.74 18.01
N ILE A 295 -7.86 -8.61 16.75
CA ILE A 295 -6.98 -8.70 15.57
C ILE A 295 -5.86 -7.64 15.67
N TYR A 296 -6.19 -6.40 16.06
CA TYR A 296 -5.20 -5.34 16.27
C TYR A 296 -4.16 -5.71 17.34
N ASN A 297 -4.59 -6.29 18.46
CA ASN A 297 -3.71 -6.78 19.54
C ASN A 297 -2.82 -7.94 19.07
N LEU A 298 -3.35 -8.92 18.32
CA LEU A 298 -2.56 -10.01 17.74
C LEU A 298 -1.51 -9.48 16.75
N GLN A 299 -1.89 -8.56 15.86
CA GLN A 299 -0.98 -7.94 14.91
C GLN A 299 0.12 -7.12 15.61
N THR A 300 -0.22 -6.42 16.69
CA THR A 300 0.75 -5.66 17.48
C THR A 300 1.69 -6.60 18.24
N ALA A 301 1.17 -7.67 18.85
CA ALA A 301 1.98 -8.68 19.51
C ALA A 301 2.93 -9.42 18.54
N ALA A 302 2.51 -9.65 17.30
CA ALA A 302 3.38 -10.19 16.25
C ALA A 302 4.57 -9.26 15.97
N LYS A 303 4.33 -7.94 15.86
CA LYS A 303 5.40 -6.93 15.67
C LYS A 303 6.35 -6.90 16.87
N VAL A 304 5.81 -6.96 18.09
CA VAL A 304 6.63 -7.05 19.31
C VAL A 304 7.49 -8.31 19.29
N ALA A 305 6.90 -9.47 18.99
CA ALA A 305 7.61 -10.74 18.90
C ALA A 305 8.72 -10.71 17.83
N ASP A 306 8.52 -10.05 16.68
CA ASP A 306 9.56 -9.86 15.67
C ASP A 306 10.78 -9.09 16.18
N VAL A 307 10.54 -7.97 16.87
CA VAL A 307 11.59 -7.11 17.44
C VAL A 307 12.39 -7.87 18.49
N LEU A 308 11.71 -8.70 19.28
CA LEU A 308 12.33 -9.53 20.32
C LEU A 308 12.98 -10.81 19.77
N GLY A 309 12.81 -11.12 18.48
CA GLY A 309 13.40 -12.30 17.83
C GLY A 309 12.60 -13.60 18.00
N HIS A 310 11.36 -13.54 18.48
CA HIS A 310 10.46 -14.68 18.63
C HIS A 310 9.69 -14.99 17.34
N LYS A 311 10.39 -15.40 16.28
CA LYS A 311 9.84 -15.53 14.91
C LYS A 311 8.66 -16.51 14.80
N ASP A 312 8.74 -17.68 15.44
CA ASP A 312 7.64 -18.66 15.39
C ASP A 312 6.38 -18.14 16.07
N GLN A 313 6.54 -17.48 17.22
CA GLN A 313 5.42 -16.86 17.94
C GLN A 313 4.82 -15.68 17.17
N ALA A 314 5.68 -14.88 16.52
CA ALA A 314 5.24 -13.80 15.63
C ALA A 314 4.39 -14.36 14.48
N GLN A 315 4.82 -15.46 13.85
CA GLN A 315 4.05 -16.12 12.80
C GLN A 315 2.73 -16.68 13.33
N ALA A 316 2.74 -17.36 14.48
CA ALA A 316 1.52 -17.87 15.10
C ALA A 316 0.49 -16.77 15.39
N TYR A 317 0.94 -15.59 15.85
CA TYR A 317 0.05 -14.43 16.03
C TYR A 317 -0.51 -13.88 14.72
N ARG A 318 0.28 -13.85 13.63
CA ARG A 318 -0.23 -13.46 12.30
C ARG A 318 -1.26 -14.46 11.79
N ASP A 319 -0.97 -15.76 11.88
CA ASP A 319 -1.87 -16.82 11.43
C ASP A 319 -3.20 -16.77 12.20
N ARG A 320 -3.13 -16.54 13.53
CA ARG A 320 -4.32 -16.37 14.36
C ARG A 320 -5.10 -15.12 14.00
N ALA A 321 -4.43 -13.99 13.79
CA ALA A 321 -5.06 -12.76 13.34
C ALA A 321 -5.79 -12.96 12.00
N ASP A 322 -5.21 -13.74 11.07
CA ASP A 322 -5.82 -14.05 9.78
C ASP A 322 -7.04 -14.99 9.89
N GLN A 323 -7.02 -15.94 10.84
CA GLN A 323 -8.19 -16.78 11.15
C GLN A 323 -9.35 -15.95 11.68
N VAL A 324 -9.09 -15.15 12.73
CA VAL A 324 -10.10 -14.27 13.32
C VAL A 324 -10.63 -13.28 12.28
N ARG A 325 -9.74 -12.71 11.44
CA ARG A 325 -10.13 -11.81 10.34
C ARG A 325 -11.14 -12.45 9.39
N ARG A 326 -10.93 -13.70 8.98
CA ARG A 326 -11.88 -14.42 8.09
C ARG A 326 -13.22 -14.64 8.77
N ALA A 327 -13.23 -15.07 10.03
CA ALA A 327 -14.45 -15.31 10.79
C ALA A 327 -15.26 -14.01 10.99
N VAL A 328 -14.58 -12.92 11.37
CA VAL A 328 -15.19 -11.60 11.56
C VAL A 328 -15.71 -11.05 10.23
N HIS A 329 -14.93 -11.11 9.15
CA HIS A 329 -15.40 -10.65 7.84
C HIS A 329 -16.65 -11.42 7.41
N GLN A 330 -16.64 -12.75 7.51
CA GLN A 330 -17.79 -13.59 7.15
C GLN A 330 -19.04 -13.27 7.99
N LYS A 331 -18.87 -12.94 9.27
CA LYS A 331 -19.99 -12.71 10.18
C LYS A 331 -20.63 -11.32 10.01
N PHE A 332 -19.83 -10.29 9.77
CA PHE A 332 -20.25 -8.90 9.92
C PHE A 332 -20.26 -8.08 8.63
N TYR A 333 -19.69 -8.60 7.54
CA TYR A 333 -19.70 -7.91 6.26
C TYR A 333 -21.10 -7.90 5.62
N LYS A 334 -21.49 -6.75 5.09
CA LYS A 334 -22.72 -6.55 4.33
C LYS A 334 -22.37 -6.34 2.86
N PRO A 335 -22.46 -7.38 2.01
CA PRO A 335 -21.98 -7.32 0.63
C PRO A 335 -22.74 -6.29 -0.21
N ASP A 336 -24.05 -6.13 -0.01
CA ASP A 336 -24.87 -5.18 -0.78
C ASP A 336 -24.54 -3.70 -0.45
N GLU A 337 -24.00 -3.44 0.74
CA GLU A 337 -23.65 -2.11 1.22
C GLU A 337 -22.14 -1.82 1.11
N HIS A 338 -21.32 -2.82 0.75
CA HIS A 338 -19.86 -2.80 0.89
C HIS A 338 -19.38 -2.26 2.25
N SER A 339 -20.04 -2.67 3.33
CA SER A 339 -19.92 -2.08 4.66
C SER A 339 -19.91 -3.13 5.78
N TYR A 340 -19.71 -2.69 7.03
CA TYR A 340 -19.76 -3.52 8.22
C TYR A 340 -20.71 -2.92 9.24
N VAL A 341 -21.51 -3.78 9.89
CA VAL A 341 -22.43 -3.39 10.98
C VAL A 341 -23.21 -2.10 10.66
N ASN A 342 -23.02 -1.02 11.42
CA ASN A 342 -23.69 0.26 11.27
C ASN A 342 -23.07 1.20 10.20
N GLY A 343 -21.91 0.86 9.63
CA GLY A 343 -21.20 1.71 8.66
C GLY A 343 -20.62 3.01 9.23
N PHE A 344 -20.60 3.20 10.54
CA PHE A 344 -20.13 4.45 11.15
C PHE A 344 -18.60 4.57 11.09
N GLN A 345 -18.12 5.82 11.19
CA GLN A 345 -16.73 6.21 11.00
C GLN A 345 -15.74 5.31 11.75
N GLY A 346 -15.95 5.14 13.07
CA GLY A 346 -15.06 4.34 13.92
C GLY A 346 -15.02 2.85 13.57
N TYR A 347 -16.16 2.30 13.15
CA TYR A 347 -16.29 0.87 12.85
C TYR A 347 -15.70 0.51 11.48
N LEU A 348 -15.93 1.34 10.46
CA LEU A 348 -15.24 1.21 9.18
C LEU A 348 -13.74 1.45 9.33
N ALA A 349 -13.34 2.42 10.16
CA ALA A 349 -11.93 2.72 10.36
C ALA A 349 -11.17 1.60 11.06
N ILE A 350 -11.72 0.97 12.11
CA ILE A 350 -11.04 -0.17 12.75
C ILE A 350 -11.01 -1.39 11.83
N ALA A 351 -12.05 -1.62 11.02
CA ALA A 351 -12.05 -2.68 10.00
C ALA A 351 -10.88 -2.50 9.01
N LEU A 352 -10.69 -1.28 8.51
CA LEU A 352 -9.59 -0.93 7.62
C LEU A 352 -8.23 -1.00 8.33
N LEU A 353 -8.15 -0.60 9.61
CA LEU A 353 -6.94 -0.64 10.42
C LEU A 353 -6.34 -2.04 10.50
N VAL A 354 -7.19 -3.03 10.73
CA VAL A 354 -6.77 -4.43 10.93
C VAL A 354 -6.74 -5.22 9.64
N GLY A 355 -6.98 -4.56 8.50
CA GLY A 355 -7.03 -5.17 7.17
C GLY A 355 -8.17 -6.17 7.02
N LEU A 356 -9.31 -5.93 7.69
CA LEU A 356 -10.46 -6.82 7.72
C LEU A 356 -11.06 -7.10 6.33
N PRO A 357 -11.31 -6.09 5.46
CA PRO A 357 -11.86 -6.34 4.15
C PRO A 357 -10.85 -7.10 3.28
N PRO A 358 -11.29 -8.11 2.52
CA PRO A 358 -10.46 -8.67 1.46
C PRO A 358 -10.16 -7.57 0.43
N GLU A 359 -9.06 -7.73 -0.30
CA GLU A 359 -8.53 -6.67 -1.17
C GLU A 359 -9.55 -6.21 -2.24
N SER A 360 -10.46 -7.09 -2.70
CA SER A 360 -11.54 -6.74 -3.64
C SER A 360 -12.53 -5.71 -3.09
N GLU A 361 -12.79 -5.76 -1.78
CA GLU A 361 -13.76 -4.89 -1.11
C GLU A 361 -13.10 -3.65 -0.50
N ARG A 362 -11.78 -3.70 -0.29
CA ARG A 362 -11.05 -2.68 0.47
C ARG A 362 -11.21 -1.26 -0.10
N ALA A 363 -11.21 -1.11 -1.42
CA ALA A 363 -11.42 0.18 -2.07
C ALA A 363 -12.83 0.72 -1.83
N ALA A 364 -13.84 -0.15 -1.91
CA ALA A 364 -15.24 0.21 -1.65
C ALA A 364 -15.45 0.59 -0.18
N VAL A 365 -14.84 -0.13 0.76
CA VAL A 365 -14.91 0.20 2.20
C VAL A 365 -14.20 1.53 2.51
N TRP A 366 -13.05 1.81 1.87
CA TRP A 366 -12.37 3.12 1.97
C TRP A 366 -13.26 4.25 1.45
N GLN A 367 -13.92 4.02 0.32
CA GLN A 367 -14.89 4.95 -0.23
C GLN A 367 -16.07 5.15 0.72
N GLY A 368 -16.60 4.07 1.32
CA GLY A 368 -17.67 4.14 2.33
C GLY A 368 -17.27 4.97 3.55
N LEU A 369 -16.03 4.85 4.04
CA LEU A 369 -15.52 5.70 5.12
C LEU A 369 -15.41 7.17 4.71
N GLU A 370 -14.94 7.46 3.49
CA GLU A 370 -14.92 8.83 2.95
C GLU A 370 -16.33 9.43 2.91
N GLU A 371 -17.31 8.65 2.43
CA GLU A 371 -18.73 9.02 2.35
C GLU A 371 -19.32 9.32 3.71
N GLU A 372 -19.06 8.43 4.66
CA GLU A 372 -19.56 8.58 6.01
C GLU A 372 -19.02 9.88 6.65
N ILE A 373 -17.73 10.17 6.50
CA ILE A 373 -17.12 11.39 7.04
C ILE A 373 -17.65 12.64 6.32
N LEU A 374 -17.47 12.71 5.00
CA LEU A 374 -17.59 13.96 4.26
C LEU A 374 -19.03 14.25 3.79
N ILE A 375 -19.86 13.21 3.62
CA ILE A 375 -21.19 13.35 3.00
C ILE A 375 -22.29 13.08 4.03
N HIS A 376 -22.29 11.91 4.66
CA HIS A 376 -23.36 11.53 5.58
C HIS A 376 -23.29 12.33 6.88
N ARG A 377 -22.08 12.49 7.45
CA ARG A 377 -21.86 13.35 8.63
C ARG A 377 -21.49 14.79 8.29
N LYS A 378 -21.31 15.11 7.00
CA LYS A 378 -20.99 16.46 6.53
C LYS A 378 -19.80 17.06 7.30
N GLY A 379 -18.78 16.24 7.53
CA GLY A 379 -17.60 16.62 8.28
C GLY A 379 -17.75 16.62 9.79
N HIS A 380 -18.85 16.14 10.40
CA HIS A 380 -18.95 16.00 11.86
C HIS A 380 -18.37 14.67 12.34
N ILE A 381 -17.80 14.66 13.54
CA ILE A 381 -17.34 13.44 14.20
C ILE A 381 -18.55 12.60 14.64
N HIS A 382 -18.51 11.29 14.38
CA HIS A 382 -19.54 10.36 14.85
C HIS A 382 -18.88 9.09 15.39
N ALA A 383 -18.10 9.27 16.46
CA ALA A 383 -17.39 8.22 17.15
C ALA A 383 -17.24 8.56 18.64
N GLY A 384 -17.13 7.51 19.45
CA GLY A 384 -16.89 7.60 20.89
C GLY A 384 -15.40 7.66 21.24
N ILE A 385 -15.06 7.17 22.43
CA ILE A 385 -13.69 7.19 22.97
C ILE A 385 -12.79 6.24 22.18
N THR A 386 -13.12 4.95 22.18
CA THR A 386 -12.23 3.90 21.68
C THR A 386 -12.25 3.82 20.17
N ALA A 387 -13.42 3.86 19.51
CA ALA A 387 -13.45 3.85 18.05
C ALA A 387 -13.06 5.20 17.45
N GLY A 388 -13.23 6.31 18.18
CA GLY A 388 -12.69 7.62 17.78
C GLY A 388 -11.16 7.64 17.77
N ALA A 389 -10.52 7.07 18.79
CA ALA A 389 -9.06 6.90 18.81
C ALA A 389 -8.58 6.02 17.65
N MET A 390 -9.28 4.91 17.36
CA MET A 390 -8.96 4.05 16.22
C MET A 390 -9.20 4.75 14.88
N LEU A 391 -10.25 5.58 14.75
CA LEU A 391 -10.50 6.40 13.56
C LEU A 391 -9.31 7.30 13.25
N PHE A 392 -8.86 8.07 14.24
CA PHE A 392 -7.73 8.98 14.07
C PHE A 392 -6.44 8.21 13.76
N LYS A 393 -6.21 7.09 14.45
CA LYS A 393 -5.07 6.21 14.18
C LYS A 393 -5.09 5.67 12.75
N THR A 394 -6.24 5.22 12.25
CA THR A 394 -6.42 4.76 10.86
C THR A 394 -6.13 5.88 9.87
N LEU A 395 -6.72 7.06 10.04
CA LEU A 395 -6.55 8.18 9.12
C LEU A 395 -5.10 8.68 9.09
N LEU A 396 -4.40 8.71 10.23
CA LEU A 396 -2.98 9.07 10.27
C LEU A 396 -2.08 8.00 9.67
N THR A 397 -2.34 6.72 9.99
CA THR A 397 -1.56 5.56 9.49
C THR A 397 -1.64 5.42 7.97
N PHE A 398 -2.82 5.61 7.39
CA PHE A 398 -3.04 5.48 5.94
C PHE A 398 -2.98 6.82 5.19
N ASP A 399 -2.42 7.85 5.82
CA ASP A 399 -2.16 9.16 5.23
C ASP A 399 -3.41 9.83 4.61
N ARG A 400 -4.46 9.91 5.42
CA ARG A 400 -5.70 10.70 5.21
C ARG A 400 -5.91 11.79 6.28
N PRO A 401 -4.87 12.55 6.70
CA PRO A 401 -5.00 13.57 7.74
C PRO A 401 -5.95 14.72 7.36
N GLU A 402 -6.21 14.94 6.06
CA GLU A 402 -7.13 15.94 5.55
C GLU A 402 -8.59 15.66 5.90
N TRP A 403 -9.00 14.40 6.09
CA TRP A 403 -10.37 14.05 6.47
C TRP A 403 -10.68 14.38 7.93
N ILE A 404 -9.65 14.55 8.77
CA ILE A 404 -9.81 15.01 10.15
C ILE A 404 -10.11 16.51 10.22
N PHE A 405 -9.59 17.30 9.27
CA PHE A 405 -9.76 18.75 9.25
C PHE A 405 -11.22 19.21 9.40
N PRO A 406 -12.20 18.72 8.60
CA PRO A 406 -13.58 19.16 8.75
C PRO A 406 -14.20 18.77 10.11
N MET A 407 -13.82 17.61 10.69
CA MET A 407 -14.27 17.18 12.02
C MET A 407 -13.73 18.08 13.14
N ALA A 408 -12.51 18.59 12.97
CA ALA A 408 -11.90 19.53 13.91
C ALA A 408 -12.40 20.97 13.70
N ASN A 409 -12.67 21.38 12.46
CA ASN A 409 -12.97 22.76 12.07
C ASN A 409 -14.48 23.06 11.96
N THR A 410 -15.32 22.32 12.68
CA THR A 410 -16.76 22.60 12.79
C THR A 410 -17.12 23.17 14.15
N GLU A 411 -18.02 24.16 14.18
CA GLU A 411 -18.55 24.77 15.40
C GLU A 411 -20.00 24.35 15.71
N THR A 412 -20.54 23.39 14.96
CA THR A 412 -21.87 22.80 15.21
C THR A 412 -21.76 21.41 15.81
N TYR A 413 -22.78 21.02 16.56
CA TYR A 413 -22.83 19.71 17.19
C TYR A 413 -22.88 18.58 16.13
N PRO A 414 -22.17 17.46 16.35
CA PRO A 414 -21.13 17.22 17.38
C PRO A 414 -19.73 17.66 16.93
N GLY A 415 -18.92 18.22 17.84
CA GLY A 415 -17.52 18.54 17.57
C GLY A 415 -16.81 19.35 18.67
N TRP A 416 -15.48 19.41 18.62
CA TRP A 416 -14.68 20.19 19.60
C TRP A 416 -14.98 21.68 19.52
N GLY A 417 -15.21 22.23 18.32
CA GLY A 417 -15.57 23.64 18.18
C GLY A 417 -16.92 23.97 18.81
N ASP A 418 -17.89 23.06 18.73
CA ASP A 418 -19.16 23.18 19.45
C ASP A 418 -18.97 23.19 20.98
N MET A 419 -18.12 22.32 21.53
CA MET A 419 -17.77 22.37 22.96
C MET A 419 -17.22 23.74 23.36
N LEU A 420 -16.25 24.25 22.61
CA LEU A 420 -15.64 25.56 22.87
C LEU A 420 -16.64 26.71 22.74
N LYS A 421 -17.55 26.64 21.77
CA LYS A 421 -18.64 27.62 21.58
C LYS A 421 -19.61 27.63 22.76
N ARG A 422 -19.83 26.48 23.39
CA ARG A 422 -20.62 26.33 24.62
C ARG A 422 -19.83 26.62 25.91
N GLY A 423 -18.62 27.16 25.79
CA GLY A 423 -17.82 27.65 26.92
C GLY A 423 -16.92 26.60 27.58
N ALA A 424 -16.65 25.48 26.90
CA ALA A 424 -15.68 24.49 27.38
C ALA A 424 -14.29 25.11 27.55
N THR A 425 -13.65 24.82 28.68
CA THR A 425 -12.24 25.15 28.96
C THR A 425 -11.34 23.91 29.01
N THR A 426 -11.96 22.74 28.97
CA THR A 426 -11.42 21.38 28.98
C THR A 426 -12.35 20.52 28.12
N LEU A 427 -11.88 19.37 27.65
CA LEU A 427 -12.71 18.44 26.88
C LEU A 427 -13.61 17.62 27.81
N TRP A 428 -14.84 17.38 27.35
CA TRP A 428 -15.89 16.77 28.16
C TRP A 428 -15.95 15.26 27.97
N GLU A 429 -16.61 14.57 28.90
CA GLU A 429 -16.80 13.11 28.87
C GLU A 429 -17.70 12.68 27.71
N ASP A 430 -18.77 13.44 27.46
CA ASP A 430 -19.72 13.25 26.37
C ASP A 430 -19.80 14.49 25.46
N TRP A 431 -20.23 14.29 24.22
CA TRP A 431 -20.37 15.38 23.24
C TRP A 431 -21.45 16.39 23.66
N GLU A 432 -22.49 15.95 24.37
CA GLU A 432 -23.63 16.75 24.78
C GLU A 432 -23.35 17.63 26.01
N GLY A 433 -22.39 17.26 26.87
CA GLY A 433 -22.09 17.96 28.13
C GLY A 433 -23.16 17.74 29.21
N ARG A 434 -23.82 16.56 29.21
CA ARG A 434 -24.94 16.23 30.11
C ARG A 434 -24.55 16.38 31.58
N SER A 435 -25.49 16.77 32.43
CA SER A 435 -25.23 17.19 33.82
C SER A 435 -24.57 16.13 34.72
N ALA A 436 -24.80 14.84 34.44
CA ALA A 436 -24.19 13.73 35.18
C ALA A 436 -22.73 13.44 34.79
N HIS A 437 -22.28 13.98 33.66
CA HIS A 437 -20.98 13.70 33.05
C HIS A 437 -19.95 14.79 33.35
N SER A 438 -18.68 14.40 33.32
CA SER A 438 -17.51 15.25 33.60
C SER A 438 -17.31 16.30 32.51
N LEU A 439 -16.92 17.52 32.90
CA LEU A 439 -16.47 18.56 31.96
C LEU A 439 -14.93 18.60 31.83
N CYS A 440 -14.22 17.66 32.43
CA CYS A 440 -12.79 17.42 32.26
C CYS A 440 -12.53 15.91 32.17
N HIS A 441 -12.44 15.38 30.95
CA HIS A 441 -12.36 13.94 30.69
C HIS A 441 -11.37 13.57 29.58
N SER A 442 -10.87 12.34 29.61
CA SER A 442 -9.96 11.73 28.63
C SER A 442 -10.56 11.42 27.24
N SER A 443 -11.88 11.52 27.07
CA SER A 443 -12.64 10.89 25.98
C SER A 443 -12.15 11.20 24.57
N TYR A 444 -11.88 12.47 24.27
CA TYR A 444 -11.72 12.96 22.89
C TYR A 444 -10.37 13.64 22.65
N LEU A 445 -9.35 13.24 23.42
CA LEU A 445 -8.00 13.83 23.36
C LEU A 445 -7.16 13.34 22.16
N TYR A 446 -7.63 12.32 21.42
CA TYR A 446 -6.93 11.74 20.26
C TYR A 446 -6.66 12.77 19.15
N ILE A 447 -7.41 13.88 19.10
CA ILE A 447 -7.14 15.01 18.21
C ILE A 447 -5.76 15.66 18.44
N GLY A 448 -5.21 15.53 19.65
CA GLY A 448 -3.93 16.12 20.02
C GLY A 448 -2.75 15.60 19.17
N THR A 449 -2.79 14.34 18.75
CA THR A 449 -1.77 13.74 17.86
C THR A 449 -1.83 14.35 16.46
N TRP A 450 -3.04 14.63 15.94
CA TRP A 450 -3.25 15.13 14.58
C TRP A 450 -2.59 16.50 14.34
N PHE A 451 -2.48 17.36 15.35
CA PHE A 451 -1.80 18.64 15.20
C PHE A 451 -0.31 18.48 14.88
N ILE A 452 0.37 17.51 15.52
CA ILE A 452 1.80 17.26 15.32
C ILE A 452 2.03 16.38 14.08
N GLU A 453 1.35 15.23 14.03
CA GLU A 453 1.59 14.20 13.01
C GLU A 453 0.77 14.42 11.72
N GLY A 454 -0.41 15.02 11.83
CA GLY A 454 -1.32 15.26 10.70
C GLY A 454 -1.02 16.57 9.99
N LEU A 455 -1.37 17.70 10.61
CA LEU A 455 -1.17 19.05 10.05
C LEU A 455 0.31 19.43 9.97
N GLY A 456 1.05 19.24 11.07
CA GLY A 456 2.50 19.44 11.12
C GLY A 456 3.26 18.42 10.28
N GLY A 457 2.72 17.21 10.15
CA GLY A 457 3.29 16.15 9.32
C GLY A 457 4.50 15.43 9.90
N ILE A 458 4.87 15.68 11.17
CA ILE A 458 6.05 15.08 11.80
C ILE A 458 5.68 13.69 12.32
N ARG A 459 6.23 12.62 11.74
CA ARG A 459 5.89 11.24 12.10
C ARG A 459 7.15 10.37 12.25
N PRO A 460 7.12 9.30 13.07
CA PRO A 460 8.16 8.27 13.02
C PRO A 460 8.27 7.68 11.60
N GLY A 461 9.48 7.36 11.16
CA GLY A 461 9.70 6.71 9.87
C GLY A 461 9.28 5.23 9.89
N PRO A 462 9.02 4.59 8.72
CA PRO A 462 8.65 3.17 8.66
C PRO A 462 9.67 2.25 9.34
N ASP A 463 10.96 2.53 9.14
CA ASP A 463 12.09 1.83 9.78
C ASP A 463 12.68 2.62 10.96
N GLY A 464 12.08 3.76 11.27
CA GLY A 464 12.63 4.81 12.11
C GLY A 464 12.08 4.80 13.53
N VAL A 465 12.62 3.89 14.33
CA VAL A 465 12.30 3.77 15.74
C VAL A 465 12.84 4.97 16.52
N GLY A 466 12.04 5.57 17.40
CA GLY A 466 12.47 6.70 18.23
C GLY A 466 12.78 7.98 17.45
N TYR A 467 12.26 8.14 16.22
CA TYR A 467 12.55 9.26 15.31
C TYR A 467 14.01 9.33 14.82
N GLN A 468 14.80 8.26 14.90
CA GLN A 468 16.13 8.24 14.29
C GLN A 468 16.06 8.43 12.76
N HIS A 469 15.04 7.81 12.16
CA HIS A 469 14.57 8.13 10.82
C HIS A 469 13.12 8.61 10.95
N PHE A 470 12.76 9.73 10.34
CA PHE A 470 11.42 10.29 10.49
C PHE A 470 10.88 10.85 9.17
N VAL A 471 9.57 11.07 9.14
CA VAL A 471 8.86 11.65 8.01
C VAL A 471 8.39 13.04 8.38
N VAL A 472 8.51 13.97 7.43
CA VAL A 472 7.85 15.29 7.47
C VAL A 472 6.94 15.38 6.25
N ARG A 473 5.64 15.27 6.46
CA ARG A 473 4.61 15.32 5.42
C ARG A 473 3.46 16.22 5.84
N PRO A 474 3.63 17.55 5.73
CA PRO A 474 2.59 18.50 6.13
C PRO A 474 1.33 18.32 5.29
N CYS A 475 0.17 18.47 5.92
CA CYS A 475 -1.12 18.43 5.24
C CYS A 475 -1.52 19.86 4.81
N ILE A 476 -1.49 20.13 3.50
CA ILE A 476 -1.98 21.40 2.94
C ILE A 476 -3.42 21.21 2.51
N VAL A 477 -4.32 21.84 3.22
CA VAL A 477 -5.76 21.76 3.00
C VAL A 477 -6.24 22.98 2.24
N GLU A 478 -7.12 22.80 1.26
CA GLU A 478 -7.74 23.90 0.52
C GLU A 478 -8.87 24.56 1.33
N ASP A 479 -8.50 25.35 2.32
CA ASP A 479 -9.43 26.12 3.17
C ASP A 479 -8.85 27.52 3.48
N PRO A 480 -9.62 28.61 3.30
CA PRO A 480 -9.13 29.97 3.50
C PRO A 480 -8.76 30.29 4.96
N SER A 481 -9.27 29.54 5.94
CA SER A 481 -8.91 29.70 7.34
C SER A 481 -7.53 29.14 7.68
N LEU A 482 -6.96 28.27 6.84
CA LEU A 482 -5.68 27.59 7.07
C LEU A 482 -4.63 27.98 6.02
N THR A 483 -3.95 29.09 6.23
CA THR A 483 -2.92 29.68 5.34
C THR A 483 -1.49 29.44 5.79
N TRP A 484 -1.26 29.06 7.05
CA TRP A 484 0.05 28.65 7.56
C TRP A 484 -0.07 27.73 8.77
N VAL A 485 0.93 26.87 8.96
CA VAL A 485 1.12 26.00 10.13
C VAL A 485 2.58 26.02 10.54
N GLU A 486 2.82 26.03 11.85
CA GLU A 486 4.15 25.88 12.45
C GLU A 486 4.09 24.81 13.54
N THR A 487 4.93 23.78 13.38
CA THR A 487 5.04 22.66 14.32
C THR A 487 6.49 22.43 14.73
N GLN A 488 6.71 22.19 16.02
CA GLN A 488 7.99 21.78 16.59
C GLN A 488 7.79 20.52 17.42
N PHE A 489 8.75 19.61 17.36
CA PHE A 489 8.77 18.38 18.15
C PHE A 489 10.20 18.09 18.63
N ASP A 490 10.40 18.11 19.94
CA ASP A 490 11.68 17.77 20.57
C ASP A 490 11.79 16.25 20.75
N SER A 491 12.38 15.58 19.75
CA SER A 491 12.62 14.13 19.74
C SER A 491 13.79 13.75 20.68
N PRO A 492 14.01 12.44 20.96
CA PRO A 492 15.19 11.99 21.70
C PRO A 492 16.54 12.43 21.11
N TYR A 493 16.57 12.78 19.82
CA TYR A 493 17.77 13.21 19.11
C TYR A 493 17.87 14.75 18.95
N GLY A 494 16.84 15.49 19.36
CA GLY A 494 16.77 16.94 19.23
C GLY A 494 15.53 17.42 18.45
N ARG A 495 15.48 18.72 18.20
CA ARG A 495 14.30 19.38 17.63
C ARG A 495 14.11 19.08 16.14
N ILE A 496 12.91 18.63 15.81
CA ILE A 496 12.36 18.56 14.44
C ILE A 496 11.40 19.73 14.26
N GLU A 497 11.48 20.42 13.11
CA GLU A 497 10.56 21.52 12.79
C GLU A 497 9.90 21.28 11.43
N SER A 498 8.62 21.64 11.32
CA SER A 498 7.84 21.67 10.08
C SER A 498 7.02 22.94 10.06
N ARG A 499 7.33 23.86 9.15
CA ARG A 499 6.62 25.12 8.99
C ARG A 499 6.26 25.30 7.54
N TRP A 500 5.07 25.83 7.27
CA TRP A 500 4.70 26.24 5.93
C TRP A 500 3.75 27.44 5.95
N ARG A 501 3.83 28.26 4.89
CA ARG A 501 2.97 29.42 4.68
C ARG A 501 2.63 29.57 3.20
N MET A 502 1.37 29.85 2.92
CA MET A 502 0.89 30.18 1.58
C MET A 502 1.03 31.69 1.29
N ARG A 503 1.53 32.01 0.09
CA ARG A 503 1.52 33.36 -0.51
C ARG A 503 1.03 33.26 -1.95
N GLY A 504 -0.28 33.36 -2.14
CA GLY A 504 -0.90 33.09 -3.45
C GLY A 504 -0.63 31.65 -3.89
N ASP A 505 0.03 31.48 -5.04
CA ASP A 505 0.37 30.17 -5.62
C ASP A 505 1.75 29.64 -5.20
N LEU A 506 2.37 30.27 -4.21
CA LEU A 506 3.64 29.86 -3.62
C LEU A 506 3.43 29.32 -2.20
N ILE A 507 4.05 28.18 -1.88
CA ILE A 507 4.27 27.74 -0.50
C ILE A 507 5.73 27.95 -0.13
N GLU A 508 5.95 28.67 0.96
CA GLU A 508 7.23 28.76 1.66
C GLU A 508 7.21 27.74 2.79
N ALA A 509 8.15 26.80 2.82
CA ALA A 509 8.25 25.78 3.87
C ALA A 509 9.64 25.72 4.51
N GLU A 510 9.69 25.46 5.81
CA GLU A 510 10.94 25.24 6.55
C GLU A 510 10.91 23.88 7.24
N VAL A 511 12.01 23.13 7.12
CA VAL A 511 12.18 21.82 7.77
C VAL A 511 13.51 21.79 8.50
N ALA A 512 13.51 21.33 9.76
CA ALA A 512 14.73 21.13 10.55
C ALA A 512 14.91 19.65 10.91
N VAL A 513 16.12 19.14 10.64
CA VAL A 513 16.54 17.76 10.90
C VAL A 513 17.67 17.79 11.93
N PRO A 514 17.50 17.21 13.13
CA PRO A 514 18.52 17.24 14.16
C PRO A 514 19.73 16.34 13.83
N PRO A 515 20.91 16.57 14.45
CA PRO A 515 22.08 15.71 14.29
C PRO A 515 21.78 14.23 14.57
N ASN A 516 22.52 13.34 13.90
CA ASN A 516 22.42 11.88 14.05
C ASN A 516 21.05 11.28 13.63
N THR A 517 20.28 12.02 12.84
CA THR A 517 18.99 11.57 12.28
C THR A 517 18.93 11.83 10.77
N THR A 518 17.94 11.25 10.11
CA THR A 518 17.59 11.61 8.72
C THR A 518 16.10 11.87 8.61
N GLY A 519 15.72 12.93 7.90
CA GLY A 519 14.32 13.28 7.66
C GLY A 519 13.90 12.99 6.23
N ARG A 520 12.76 12.33 6.03
CA ARG A 520 12.12 12.19 4.73
C ARG A 520 11.03 13.25 4.58
N TYR A 521 11.28 14.26 3.76
CA TYR A 521 10.34 15.34 3.50
C TYR A 521 9.51 15.10 2.24
N TYR A 522 8.19 15.13 2.38
CA TYR A 522 7.26 15.07 1.25
C TYR A 522 6.75 16.50 0.96
N PRO A 523 7.36 17.22 0.01
CA PRO A 523 6.90 18.55 -0.33
C PRO A 523 5.47 18.49 -0.89
N PRO A 524 4.56 19.40 -0.51
CA PRO A 524 3.21 19.49 -1.06
C PRO A 524 3.23 20.07 -2.49
N ALA A 525 3.82 19.35 -3.43
CA ALA A 525 4.04 19.76 -4.81
C ALA A 525 3.51 18.70 -5.79
N ALA A 526 2.98 19.12 -6.94
CA ALA A 526 2.64 18.21 -8.03
C ALA A 526 3.87 17.49 -8.60
N GLY A 527 5.06 18.08 -8.44
CA GLY A 527 6.33 17.47 -8.78
C GLY A 527 7.52 18.17 -8.12
N LEU A 528 8.67 17.51 -8.13
CA LEU A 528 9.90 18.08 -7.55
C LEU A 528 10.52 19.21 -8.39
N ARG A 529 10.12 19.38 -9.66
CA ARG A 529 10.62 20.48 -10.52
C ARG A 529 10.13 21.85 -10.04
N GLN A 530 8.99 21.86 -9.37
CA GLN A 530 8.39 23.05 -8.79
C GLN A 530 9.02 23.45 -7.44
N VAL A 531 9.87 22.59 -6.87
CA VAL A 531 10.47 22.78 -5.56
C VAL A 531 11.88 23.34 -5.72
N ARG A 532 12.18 24.39 -4.97
CA ARG A 532 13.52 24.99 -4.84
C ARG A 532 13.94 24.99 -3.38
N GLU A 533 15.24 24.89 -3.12
CA GLU A 533 15.81 25.07 -1.78
C GLU A 533 16.69 26.31 -1.78
N GLY A 534 16.42 27.29 -0.91
CA GLY A 534 17.19 28.54 -0.85
C GLY A 534 17.29 29.28 -2.20
N GLY A 535 16.25 29.18 -3.05
CA GLY A 535 16.21 29.70 -4.42
C GLY A 535 16.92 28.84 -5.47
N ARG A 536 17.69 27.83 -5.06
CA ARG A 536 18.45 26.92 -5.94
C ARG A 536 17.60 25.74 -6.40
N SER A 537 17.97 25.14 -7.52
CA SER A 537 17.37 23.87 -7.94
C SER A 537 17.79 22.74 -7.00
N LEU A 538 16.94 21.74 -6.80
CA LEU A 538 17.25 20.61 -5.89
C LEU A 538 18.52 19.85 -6.26
N ARG A 539 18.95 19.87 -7.54
CA ARG A 539 20.21 19.24 -7.99
C ARG A 539 21.47 19.94 -7.46
N GLN A 540 21.33 21.20 -7.05
CA GLN A 540 22.42 22.04 -6.57
C GLN A 540 22.38 22.23 -5.05
N ALA A 541 21.39 21.64 -4.37
CA ALA A 541 21.22 21.74 -2.93
C ALA A 541 22.00 20.63 -2.22
N GLU A 542 22.80 21.00 -1.22
CA GLU A 542 23.58 20.04 -0.42
C GLU A 542 22.69 19.35 0.62
N GLY A 543 22.99 18.10 0.96
CA GLY A 543 22.26 17.35 1.99
C GLY A 543 20.87 16.85 1.58
N ILE A 544 20.52 16.94 0.29
CA ILE A 544 19.20 16.54 -0.25
C ILE A 544 19.36 15.46 -1.31
N SER A 545 18.63 14.36 -1.15
CA SER A 545 18.53 13.30 -2.17
C SER A 545 17.06 13.06 -2.53
N PRO A 546 16.65 13.23 -3.81
CA PRO A 546 15.28 12.95 -4.20
C PRO A 546 15.01 11.45 -4.27
N GLY A 547 13.83 11.03 -3.80
CA GLY A 547 13.35 9.65 -3.86
C GLY A 547 11.92 9.55 -4.38
N ARG A 548 11.48 8.33 -4.69
CA ARG A 548 10.14 8.02 -5.20
C ARG A 548 9.69 6.63 -4.76
N ASP A 549 8.43 6.46 -4.37
CA ASP A 549 7.86 5.16 -3.97
C ASP A 549 7.14 4.49 -5.13
N ALA A 550 6.70 3.26 -4.89
CA ALA A 550 5.88 2.44 -5.78
C ALA A 550 4.62 3.17 -6.29
N ASP A 551 4.00 4.01 -5.46
CA ASP A 551 2.81 4.81 -5.81
C ASP A 551 3.17 6.08 -6.60
N GLY A 552 4.46 6.27 -6.89
CA GLY A 552 4.99 7.39 -7.62
C GLY A 552 5.09 8.69 -6.83
N ARG A 553 4.81 8.68 -5.53
CA ARG A 553 4.97 9.83 -4.64
C ARG A 553 6.44 10.13 -4.50
N ARG A 554 6.76 11.41 -4.51
CA ARG A 554 8.15 11.89 -4.49
C ARG A 554 8.45 12.48 -3.12
N TRP A 555 9.66 12.26 -2.63
CA TRP A 555 10.17 12.87 -1.40
C TRP A 555 11.60 13.36 -1.60
N LEU A 556 12.09 14.03 -0.57
CA LEU A 556 13.46 14.46 -0.38
C LEU A 556 13.98 13.81 0.90
N ASP A 557 14.98 12.95 0.81
CA ASP A 557 15.74 12.50 1.96
C ASP A 557 16.71 13.64 2.34
N LEU A 558 16.61 14.09 3.59
CA LEU A 558 17.29 15.23 4.16
C LEU A 558 18.31 14.76 5.21
N ALA A 559 19.57 15.15 5.02
CA ALA A 559 20.59 15.04 6.05
C ALA A 559 20.31 16.00 7.23
N PRO A 560 21.00 15.87 8.38
CA PRO A 560 20.92 16.86 9.46
C PRO A 560 21.16 18.29 8.94
N GLY A 561 20.28 19.22 9.30
CA GLY A 561 20.33 20.59 8.79
C GLY A 561 18.99 21.34 8.89
N ARG A 562 18.99 22.58 8.42
CA ARG A 562 17.78 23.41 8.25
C ARG A 562 17.63 23.73 6.77
N TYR A 563 16.44 23.49 6.24
CA TYR A 563 16.13 23.61 4.82
C TYR A 563 14.99 24.59 4.62
N ARG A 564 15.06 25.40 3.56
CA ARG A 564 14.01 26.35 3.18
C ARG A 564 13.53 26.06 1.76
N PHE A 565 12.29 25.61 1.64
CA PHE A 565 11.68 25.24 0.38
C PHE A 565 10.73 26.31 -0.15
N GLU A 566 10.82 26.57 -1.45
CA GLU A 566 9.85 27.36 -2.22
C GLU A 566 9.16 26.42 -3.21
N ILE A 567 7.83 26.33 -3.14
CA ILE A 567 7.02 25.40 -3.92
C ILE A 567 6.01 26.18 -4.75
N ARG A 568 6.18 26.18 -6.07
CA ARG A 568 5.20 26.74 -7.01
C ARG A 568 4.19 25.68 -7.40
N GLU A 569 2.96 26.06 -7.75
CA GLU A 569 1.88 25.10 -8.12
C GLU A 569 1.69 24.02 -7.03
N PRO A 570 1.43 24.41 -5.78
CA PRO A 570 1.35 23.46 -4.67
C PRO A 570 0.21 22.47 -4.86
N ALA A 571 0.46 21.21 -4.51
CA ALA A 571 -0.58 20.19 -4.44
C ALA A 571 -1.40 20.40 -3.17
N ARG A 572 -2.59 20.98 -3.30
CA ARG A 572 -3.55 21.17 -2.20
C ARG A 572 -4.47 19.96 -2.10
N ARG A 573 -4.73 19.48 -0.88
CA ARG A 573 -5.72 18.44 -0.62
C ARG A 573 -7.09 19.08 -0.51
N SER A 574 -8.01 18.66 -1.38
CA SER A 574 -9.40 19.09 -1.33
C SER A 574 -10.12 18.37 -0.20
N ILE A 575 -10.87 19.09 0.65
CA ILE A 575 -11.71 18.51 1.71
C ILE A 575 -13.05 18.03 1.14
N VAL A 576 -13.52 18.71 0.09
CA VAL A 576 -14.69 18.28 -0.68
C VAL A 576 -14.16 17.56 -1.89
N THR A 577 -14.41 16.27 -1.99
CA THR A 577 -14.19 15.55 -3.24
C THR A 577 -15.39 15.86 -4.14
N PRO A 578 -15.30 16.76 -5.15
CA PRO A 578 -16.40 16.89 -6.11
C PRO A 578 -16.58 15.52 -6.75
N ARG A 579 -17.74 14.93 -6.52
CA ARG A 579 -18.11 13.64 -7.11
C ARG A 579 -18.65 13.88 -8.49
N LEU A 580 -18.09 13.16 -9.45
CA LEU A 580 -18.65 13.12 -10.78
C LEU A 580 -19.56 11.89 -10.87
N THR A 581 -20.87 12.11 -11.01
CA THR A 581 -21.82 11.04 -11.28
C THR A 581 -21.77 10.73 -12.78
N LEU A 582 -21.31 9.53 -13.12
CA LEU A 582 -21.26 9.06 -14.50
C LEU A 582 -22.55 8.34 -14.90
N ALA A 583 -23.12 7.57 -13.96
CA ALA A 583 -24.43 6.93 -14.11
C ALA A 583 -25.17 6.88 -12.78
N GLU A 584 -26.49 6.82 -12.85
CA GLU A 584 -27.38 6.69 -11.70
C GLU A 584 -28.63 5.92 -12.11
N ASP A 585 -28.99 4.91 -11.31
CA ASP A 585 -30.20 4.08 -11.49
C ASP A 585 -30.33 3.51 -12.91
N GLY A 586 -29.23 3.05 -13.49
CA GLY A 586 -29.21 2.47 -14.83
C GLY A 586 -29.19 3.49 -15.96
N GLN A 587 -29.09 4.79 -15.67
CA GLN A 587 -29.07 5.86 -16.67
C GLN A 587 -27.72 6.58 -16.70
N ALA A 588 -27.21 6.84 -17.91
CA ALA A 588 -26.01 7.66 -18.08
C ALA A 588 -26.29 9.13 -17.69
N ARG A 589 -25.48 9.65 -16.78
CA ARG A 589 -25.47 11.06 -16.34
C ARG A 589 -24.31 11.86 -16.95
N ALA A 590 -23.41 11.19 -17.65
CA ALA A 590 -22.32 11.79 -18.39
C ALA A 590 -22.39 11.51 -19.90
N VAL A 591 -21.76 12.38 -20.70
CA VAL A 591 -21.45 12.14 -22.12
C VAL A 591 -19.95 11.96 -22.29
N ILE A 592 -19.54 11.21 -23.32
CA ILE A 592 -18.13 11.04 -23.65
C ILE A 592 -17.77 12.03 -24.76
N VAL A 593 -16.86 12.95 -24.45
CA VAL A 593 -16.38 13.99 -25.38
C VAL A 593 -15.10 13.51 -26.04
N VAL A 594 -15.12 13.36 -27.36
CA VAL A 594 -13.96 13.01 -28.19
C VAL A 594 -13.97 13.90 -29.43
N ALA A 595 -12.83 14.48 -29.81
CA ALA A 595 -12.79 15.40 -30.94
C ALA A 595 -13.15 14.69 -32.25
N ALA A 596 -13.86 15.36 -33.16
CA ALA A 596 -14.29 14.77 -34.43
C ALA A 596 -13.10 14.35 -35.33
N ASP A 597 -11.98 15.05 -35.22
CA ASP A 597 -10.71 14.78 -35.91
C ASP A 597 -9.72 13.96 -35.06
N ALA A 598 -10.16 13.39 -33.93
CA ALA A 598 -9.28 12.61 -33.07
C ALA A 598 -8.72 11.38 -33.82
N PRO A 599 -7.44 11.01 -33.59
CA PRO A 599 -6.83 9.84 -34.19
C PRO A 599 -7.61 8.54 -33.91
N ALA A 600 -7.49 7.56 -34.81
CA ALA A 600 -8.20 6.28 -34.69
C ALA A 600 -8.08 5.59 -33.30
N PRO A 601 -6.92 5.60 -32.61
CA PRO A 601 -6.83 5.11 -31.23
C PRO A 601 -7.69 5.83 -30.21
N GLU A 602 -7.83 7.15 -30.31
CA GLU A 602 -8.65 7.93 -29.38
C GLU A 602 -10.15 7.69 -29.63
N GLN A 603 -10.55 7.58 -30.90
CA GLN A 603 -11.92 7.19 -31.28
C GLN A 603 -12.26 5.78 -30.77
N HIS A 604 -11.35 4.83 -30.95
CA HIS A 604 -11.52 3.47 -30.46
C HIS A 604 -11.60 3.42 -28.92
N ALA A 605 -10.74 4.16 -28.22
CA ALA A 605 -10.77 4.27 -26.77
C ALA A 605 -12.10 4.83 -26.24
N ALA A 606 -12.63 5.88 -26.88
CA ALA A 606 -13.90 6.48 -26.51
C ALA A 606 -15.07 5.51 -26.71
N LYS A 607 -15.06 4.74 -27.81
CA LYS A 607 -16.06 3.70 -28.06
C LYS A 607 -16.00 2.55 -27.05
N GLU A 608 -14.82 2.01 -26.78
CA GLU A 608 -14.64 0.94 -25.77
C GLU A 608 -15.10 1.43 -24.39
N LEU A 609 -14.80 2.68 -24.03
CA LEU A 609 -15.29 3.27 -22.78
C LEU A 609 -16.82 3.30 -22.73
N ALA A 610 -17.48 3.76 -23.81
CA ALA A 610 -18.94 3.79 -23.88
C ALA A 610 -19.54 2.38 -23.75
N ASP A 611 -18.98 1.41 -24.49
CA ASP A 611 -19.45 0.02 -24.52
C ASP A 611 -19.30 -0.66 -23.14
N PHE A 612 -18.16 -0.46 -22.46
CA PHE A 612 -17.97 -1.03 -21.12
C PHE A 612 -18.77 -0.31 -20.04
N LEU A 613 -18.86 1.02 -20.07
CA LEU A 613 -19.72 1.73 -19.12
C LEU A 613 -21.19 1.32 -19.31
N GLY A 614 -21.63 1.11 -20.56
CA GLY A 614 -22.97 0.58 -20.83
C GLY A 614 -23.20 -0.82 -20.28
N GLN A 615 -22.23 -1.75 -20.44
CA GLN A 615 -22.30 -3.07 -19.82
C GLN A 615 -22.30 -3.02 -18.28
N VAL A 616 -21.51 -2.10 -17.71
CA VAL A 616 -21.37 -1.96 -16.26
C VAL A 616 -22.62 -1.35 -15.63
N THR A 617 -23.15 -0.28 -16.22
CA THR A 617 -24.21 0.50 -15.58
C THR A 617 -25.59 0.22 -16.17
N GLY A 618 -25.70 -0.42 -17.34
CA GLY A 618 -26.94 -0.55 -18.10
C GLY A 618 -27.37 0.74 -18.83
N GLY A 619 -26.59 1.81 -18.73
CA GLY A 619 -26.92 3.14 -19.28
C GLY A 619 -26.25 3.42 -20.63
N GLU A 620 -26.90 4.23 -21.47
CA GLU A 620 -26.36 4.59 -22.79
C GLU A 620 -25.45 5.83 -22.73
N PHE A 621 -24.14 5.64 -22.97
CA PHE A 621 -23.16 6.74 -22.99
C PHE A 621 -22.90 7.21 -24.42
N SER A 622 -23.45 8.37 -24.79
CA SER A 622 -23.28 8.94 -26.12
C SER A 622 -21.89 9.57 -26.33
N LEU A 623 -21.33 9.36 -27.52
CA LEU A 623 -20.13 10.05 -28.01
C LEU A 623 -20.52 11.38 -28.65
N VAL A 624 -19.87 12.48 -28.23
CA VAL A 624 -20.11 13.84 -28.73
C VAL A 624 -18.80 14.57 -28.98
N ASP A 625 -18.80 15.59 -29.84
CA ASP A 625 -17.62 16.40 -30.17
C ASP A 625 -17.43 17.64 -29.29
N ALA A 626 -18.46 18.00 -28.52
CA ALA A 626 -18.45 19.10 -27.57
C ALA A 626 -19.19 18.74 -26.26
N PRO A 627 -18.82 19.35 -25.11
CA PRO A 627 -19.51 19.14 -23.84
C PRO A 627 -20.99 19.50 -23.90
N ALA A 628 -21.84 18.70 -23.25
CA ALA A 628 -23.25 19.04 -23.05
C ALA A 628 -23.39 20.01 -21.86
N LYS A 629 -24.31 20.98 -21.95
CA LYS A 629 -24.55 21.96 -20.86
C LYS A 629 -25.13 21.34 -19.59
N ASP A 630 -25.92 20.28 -19.73
CA ASP A 630 -26.75 19.72 -18.65
C ASP A 630 -26.28 18.33 -18.19
N LYS A 631 -25.12 17.86 -18.65
CA LYS A 631 -24.56 16.55 -18.29
C LYS A 631 -23.08 16.67 -17.93
N ALA A 632 -22.61 15.79 -17.06
CA ALA A 632 -21.18 15.60 -16.83
C ALA A 632 -20.47 15.21 -18.15
N SER A 633 -19.18 15.53 -18.29
CA SER A 633 -18.39 15.14 -19.46
C SER A 633 -17.24 14.22 -19.08
N ILE A 634 -16.99 13.22 -19.91
CA ILE A 634 -15.78 12.39 -19.89
C ILE A 634 -14.97 12.72 -21.15
N PHE A 635 -13.90 13.49 -21.00
CA PHE A 635 -13.04 13.93 -22.08
C PHE A 635 -12.01 12.86 -22.41
N VAL A 636 -12.08 12.29 -23.61
CA VAL A 636 -11.19 11.22 -24.07
C VAL A 636 -10.31 11.75 -25.19
N GLY A 637 -8.99 11.66 -25.00
CA GLY A 637 -8.00 12.09 -25.99
C GLY A 637 -7.43 13.48 -25.74
N ARG A 638 -6.40 13.86 -26.51
CA ARG A 638 -5.59 15.05 -26.24
C ARG A 638 -6.34 16.35 -26.51
N ALA A 639 -7.08 16.42 -27.61
CA ALA A 639 -7.86 17.61 -27.98
C ALA A 639 -9.01 17.83 -26.98
N ALA A 640 -9.75 16.77 -26.64
CA ALA A 640 -10.83 16.84 -25.65
C ALA A 640 -10.30 17.24 -24.26
N ALA A 641 -9.14 16.72 -23.84
CA ALA A 641 -8.52 17.10 -22.57
C ALA A 641 -8.26 18.60 -22.45
N LYS A 642 -7.90 19.29 -23.54
CA LYS A 642 -7.69 20.75 -23.55
C LYS A 642 -8.98 21.55 -23.39
N LEU A 643 -10.13 20.98 -23.78
CA LEU A 643 -11.44 21.59 -23.53
C LEU A 643 -11.78 21.58 -22.03
N ALA A 644 -11.38 20.52 -21.33
CA ALA A 644 -11.50 20.40 -19.89
C ALA A 644 -10.55 21.39 -19.19
N ASP A 645 -9.25 21.25 -19.42
CA ASP A 645 -8.20 22.05 -18.82
C ASP A 645 -7.11 22.42 -19.85
N PRO A 646 -7.03 23.70 -20.29
CA PRO A 646 -6.00 24.16 -21.22
C PRO A 646 -4.56 23.96 -20.72
N ALA A 647 -4.34 23.96 -19.39
CA ALA A 647 -3.04 23.81 -18.78
C ALA A 647 -2.55 22.36 -18.72
N LEU A 648 -3.42 21.36 -18.93
CA LEU A 648 -3.06 19.95 -18.88
C LEU A 648 -2.09 19.60 -20.01
N LYS A 649 -0.84 19.28 -19.66
CA LYS A 649 0.22 18.86 -20.60
C LYS A 649 0.21 17.34 -20.76
N THR A 650 0.54 16.84 -21.94
CA THR A 650 0.76 15.40 -22.19
C THR A 650 2.12 15.11 -22.80
N GLU A 651 2.84 16.14 -23.25
CA GLU A 651 4.11 16.04 -23.96
C GLU A 651 5.23 15.45 -23.08
N ASP A 652 5.09 15.53 -21.76
CA ASP A 652 6.03 14.97 -20.78
C ASP A 652 5.76 13.49 -20.42
N LEU A 653 4.69 12.88 -20.98
CA LEU A 653 4.27 11.51 -20.67
C LEU A 653 4.95 10.44 -21.53
N GLY A 654 5.61 10.82 -22.63
CA GLY A 654 6.10 9.85 -23.63
C GLY A 654 4.97 9.07 -24.32
N ASP A 655 5.29 8.18 -25.25
CA ASP A 655 4.31 7.60 -26.20
C ASP A 655 3.19 6.74 -25.59
N GLU A 656 3.29 6.40 -24.30
CA GLU A 656 2.36 5.49 -23.63
C GLU A 656 2.02 5.92 -22.21
N GLY A 657 2.51 7.08 -21.77
CA GLY A 657 2.13 7.61 -20.48
C GLY A 657 0.70 8.13 -20.48
N ILE A 658 0.07 8.06 -19.31
CA ILE A 658 -1.36 8.30 -19.10
C ILE A 658 -1.58 9.42 -18.08
N ALA A 659 -2.71 10.11 -18.23
CA ALA A 659 -3.27 11.01 -17.24
C ALA A 659 -4.78 10.76 -17.10
N ILE A 660 -5.22 10.56 -15.86
CA ILE A 660 -6.62 10.35 -15.45
C ILE A 660 -6.92 11.41 -14.38
N VAL A 661 -7.65 12.45 -14.76
CA VAL A 661 -7.80 13.65 -13.92
C VAL A 661 -9.26 14.07 -13.87
N THR A 662 -9.80 14.28 -12.67
CA THR A 662 -11.09 14.95 -12.50
C THR A 662 -10.87 16.47 -12.42
N THR A 663 -11.54 17.19 -13.31
CA THR A 663 -11.58 18.65 -13.41
C THR A 663 -12.94 19.18 -12.95
N ASP A 664 -13.08 20.50 -12.85
CA ASP A 664 -14.37 21.19 -12.66
C ASP A 664 -15.37 20.89 -13.79
N LYS A 665 -14.90 20.59 -15.00
CA LYS A 665 -15.74 20.27 -16.16
C LYS A 665 -16.04 18.78 -16.34
N GLY A 666 -15.37 17.90 -15.58
CA GLY A 666 -15.57 16.45 -15.65
C GLY A 666 -14.29 15.63 -15.65
N LEU A 667 -14.39 14.36 -16.06
CA LEU A 667 -13.29 13.40 -16.05
C LEU A 667 -12.48 13.50 -17.34
N VAL A 668 -11.16 13.56 -17.23
CA VAL A 668 -10.24 13.54 -18.36
C VAL A 668 -9.48 12.22 -18.38
N LEU A 669 -9.52 11.52 -19.52
CA LEU A 669 -8.78 10.30 -19.82
C LEU A 669 -7.92 10.55 -21.05
N THR A 670 -6.62 10.76 -20.85
CA THR A 670 -5.73 11.21 -21.94
C THR A 670 -4.32 10.68 -21.76
N GLY A 671 -3.54 10.71 -22.83
CA GLY A 671 -2.14 10.30 -22.83
C GLY A 671 -1.44 10.83 -24.08
N HIS A 672 -0.17 10.51 -24.23
CA HIS A 672 0.60 10.86 -25.43
C HIS A 672 0.86 9.63 -26.30
N GLY A 673 1.36 9.86 -27.53
CA GLY A 673 1.58 8.82 -28.52
C GLY A 673 0.29 8.11 -28.99
N PRO A 674 0.42 7.00 -29.73
CA PRO A 674 -0.74 6.30 -30.30
C PRO A 674 -1.50 5.44 -29.27
N ARG A 675 -0.94 5.18 -28.08
CA ARG A 675 -1.53 4.24 -27.10
C ARG A 675 -1.85 4.84 -25.73
N GLY A 676 -1.30 6.00 -25.37
CA GLY A 676 -1.51 6.60 -24.04
C GLY A 676 -3.00 6.79 -23.69
N THR A 677 -3.81 7.30 -24.61
CA THR A 677 -5.27 7.47 -24.36
C THR A 677 -5.99 6.14 -24.16
N LEU A 678 -5.67 5.11 -24.96
CA LEU A 678 -6.23 3.76 -24.80
C LEU A 678 -5.91 3.21 -23.39
N TYR A 679 -4.65 3.32 -22.99
CA TYR A 679 -4.20 2.83 -21.68
C TYR A 679 -4.79 3.65 -20.53
N ALA A 680 -5.05 4.94 -20.69
CA ALA A 680 -5.76 5.75 -19.71
C ALA A 680 -7.20 5.24 -19.51
N VAL A 681 -7.91 4.95 -20.61
CA VAL A 681 -9.26 4.37 -20.58
C VAL A 681 -9.26 2.99 -19.91
N TYR A 682 -8.38 2.08 -20.33
CA TYR A 682 -8.34 0.74 -19.74
C TYR A 682 -7.88 0.75 -18.29
N THR A 683 -7.00 1.67 -17.89
CA THR A 683 -6.63 1.86 -16.48
C THR A 683 -7.79 2.39 -15.66
N PHE A 684 -8.59 3.32 -16.18
CA PHE A 684 -9.82 3.77 -15.50
C PHE A 684 -10.83 2.63 -15.36
N LEU A 685 -11.09 1.88 -16.43
CA LEU A 685 -12.00 0.73 -16.41
C LEU A 685 -11.52 -0.35 -15.42
N GLU A 686 -10.22 -0.58 -15.33
CA GLU A 686 -9.63 -1.56 -14.43
C GLU A 686 -9.64 -1.07 -12.97
N ASP A 687 -8.99 0.05 -12.68
CA ASP A 687 -8.64 0.46 -11.32
C ASP A 687 -9.78 1.20 -10.62
N VAL A 688 -10.68 1.82 -11.38
CA VAL A 688 -11.81 2.61 -10.84
C VAL A 688 -13.14 1.88 -11.03
N VAL A 689 -13.39 1.33 -12.23
CA VAL A 689 -14.67 0.69 -12.52
C VAL A 689 -14.69 -0.77 -12.07
N GLY A 690 -13.58 -1.50 -12.21
CA GLY A 690 -13.43 -2.90 -11.75
C GLY A 690 -13.49 -3.95 -12.87
N CYS A 691 -13.35 -3.55 -14.15
CA CYS A 691 -13.29 -4.48 -15.27
C CYS A 691 -11.97 -5.28 -15.26
N ARG A 692 -12.04 -6.55 -15.67
CA ARG A 692 -10.87 -7.43 -15.81
C ARG A 692 -10.96 -8.26 -17.08
N TRP A 693 -9.83 -8.45 -17.76
CA TRP A 693 -9.70 -9.28 -18.96
C TRP A 693 -8.63 -10.33 -18.70
N TRP A 694 -9.06 -11.51 -18.25
CA TRP A 694 -8.19 -12.59 -17.78
C TRP A 694 -7.50 -13.32 -18.93
N SER A 695 -8.24 -13.57 -20.01
CA SER A 695 -7.76 -14.22 -21.24
C SER A 695 -8.52 -13.66 -22.45
N SER A 696 -8.16 -14.05 -23.68
CA SER A 696 -8.90 -13.67 -24.89
C SER A 696 -10.36 -14.15 -24.89
N GLN A 697 -10.72 -15.05 -23.97
CA GLN A 697 -12.03 -15.66 -23.86
C GLN A 697 -12.72 -15.40 -22.52
N ALA A 698 -12.04 -14.78 -21.55
CA ALA A 698 -12.56 -14.62 -20.19
C ALA A 698 -12.35 -13.19 -19.68
N ALA A 699 -13.44 -12.59 -19.20
CA ALA A 699 -13.45 -11.27 -18.58
C ALA A 699 -14.40 -11.23 -17.37
N THR A 700 -14.22 -10.27 -16.50
CA THR A 700 -15.16 -9.90 -15.43
C THR A 700 -15.56 -8.46 -15.64
N ILE A 701 -16.84 -8.24 -15.93
CA ILE A 701 -17.44 -6.92 -16.07
C ILE A 701 -18.41 -6.74 -14.89
N PRO A 702 -18.16 -5.81 -13.96
CA PRO A 702 -19.01 -5.62 -12.78
C PRO A 702 -20.36 -4.99 -13.17
N HIS A 703 -21.40 -5.25 -12.38
CA HIS A 703 -22.70 -4.60 -12.54
C HIS A 703 -22.89 -3.51 -11.48
N LYS A 704 -22.85 -2.24 -11.90
CA LYS A 704 -22.92 -1.03 -11.05
C LYS A 704 -23.89 -0.01 -11.68
N PRO A 705 -25.22 -0.13 -11.47
CA PRO A 705 -26.21 0.75 -12.10
C PRO A 705 -26.07 2.23 -11.71
N THR A 706 -25.46 2.49 -10.55
CA THR A 706 -25.03 3.82 -10.13
C THR A 706 -23.50 3.85 -10.04
N LEU A 707 -22.88 4.75 -10.80
CA LEU A 707 -21.44 4.92 -10.88
C LEU A 707 -21.08 6.38 -10.57
N ARG A 708 -20.55 6.59 -9.37
CA ARG A 708 -20.03 7.89 -8.88
C ARG A 708 -18.53 7.74 -8.68
N ILE A 709 -17.76 8.68 -9.20
CA ILE A 709 -16.30 8.68 -9.06
C ILE A 709 -15.83 9.85 -8.20
N SER A 710 -14.85 9.58 -7.34
CA SER A 710 -14.11 10.57 -6.58
C SER A 710 -13.16 11.38 -7.49
N ARG A 711 -12.52 12.41 -6.95
CA ARG A 711 -11.50 13.19 -7.67
C ARG A 711 -10.31 12.27 -7.98
N LEU A 712 -10.02 12.10 -9.26
CA LEU A 712 -8.86 11.36 -9.76
C LEU A 712 -7.76 12.35 -10.14
N ASN A 713 -6.50 11.95 -9.94
CA ASN A 713 -5.33 12.70 -10.40
C ASN A 713 -4.13 11.75 -10.60
N THR A 714 -4.33 10.76 -11.46
CA THR A 714 -3.30 9.77 -11.80
C THR A 714 -2.49 10.30 -12.97
N ARG A 715 -1.16 10.34 -12.84
CA ARG A 715 -0.23 10.45 -13.96
C ARG A 715 0.77 9.30 -13.87
N TYR A 716 0.88 8.51 -14.93
CA TYR A 716 1.73 7.34 -14.94
C TYR A 716 2.49 7.22 -16.26
N VAL A 717 3.78 6.90 -16.19
CA VAL A 717 4.63 6.63 -17.35
C VAL A 717 5.23 5.25 -17.13
N PRO A 718 4.96 4.27 -18.02
CA PRO A 718 5.48 2.92 -17.85
C PRO A 718 7.02 2.92 -17.93
N PRO A 719 7.72 2.17 -17.07
CA PRO A 719 9.18 2.13 -17.08
C PRO A 719 9.76 1.38 -18.29
N LEU A 720 8.97 0.50 -18.91
CA LEU A 720 9.33 -0.31 -20.06
C LEU A 720 8.72 0.28 -21.34
N GLU A 721 9.53 0.49 -22.37
CA GLU A 721 9.07 0.91 -23.70
C GLU A 721 8.63 -0.29 -24.57
N TYR A 722 9.09 -1.50 -24.26
CA TYR A 722 8.74 -2.75 -24.96
C TYR A 722 8.24 -3.80 -23.98
N ARG A 723 7.00 -4.25 -24.16
CA ARG A 723 6.30 -5.23 -23.32
C ARG A 723 5.69 -6.29 -24.21
N GLU A 724 6.38 -7.42 -24.32
CA GLU A 724 5.91 -8.55 -25.10
C GLU A 724 5.66 -9.77 -24.23
N VAL A 725 4.38 -10.12 -24.10
CA VAL A 725 3.94 -11.37 -23.46
C VAL A 725 3.73 -12.38 -24.57
N PHE A 726 4.70 -13.25 -24.80
CA PHE A 726 4.72 -14.14 -25.95
C PHE A 726 4.08 -15.50 -25.66
N TRP A 727 2.81 -15.44 -25.27
CA TRP A 727 1.93 -16.60 -25.06
C TRP A 727 0.81 -16.57 -26.09
N THR A 728 0.36 -17.72 -26.62
CA THR A 728 -0.59 -17.77 -27.75
C THR A 728 -1.86 -16.94 -27.51
N ASP A 729 -2.41 -16.98 -26.30
CA ASP A 729 -3.63 -16.25 -25.95
C ASP A 729 -3.41 -14.73 -25.91
N ALA A 730 -2.19 -14.32 -25.53
CA ALA A 730 -1.78 -12.92 -25.48
C ALA A 730 -1.61 -12.29 -26.87
N PHE A 731 -1.67 -13.04 -27.98
CA PHE A 731 -1.61 -12.45 -29.32
C PHE A 731 -2.92 -11.80 -29.76
N ASP A 732 -4.02 -12.08 -29.06
CA ASP A 732 -5.29 -11.43 -29.31
C ASP A 732 -5.19 -9.90 -29.13
N GLY A 733 -5.69 -9.16 -30.11
CA GLY A 733 -5.53 -7.70 -30.15
C GLY A 733 -6.25 -6.98 -29.03
N ASP A 734 -7.48 -7.41 -28.71
CA ASP A 734 -8.29 -6.81 -27.66
C ASP A 734 -7.70 -7.11 -26.28
N TRP A 735 -7.36 -8.38 -26.02
CA TRP A 735 -6.72 -8.75 -24.77
C TRP A 735 -5.39 -8.00 -24.57
N SER A 736 -4.58 -7.88 -25.63
CA SER A 736 -3.29 -7.19 -25.58
C SER A 736 -3.41 -5.73 -25.21
N VAL A 737 -4.30 -4.99 -25.90
CA VAL A 737 -4.43 -3.53 -25.68
C VAL A 737 -5.04 -3.25 -24.30
N ARG A 738 -6.02 -4.05 -23.87
CA ARG A 738 -6.65 -3.97 -22.55
C ARG A 738 -5.68 -4.27 -21.41
N ASN A 739 -4.70 -5.15 -21.65
CA ASN A 739 -3.63 -5.47 -20.71
C ASN A 739 -2.30 -4.73 -20.99
N LYS A 740 -2.33 -3.66 -21.78
CA LYS A 740 -1.21 -2.73 -22.02
C LYS A 740 0.06 -3.37 -22.63
N CYS A 741 -0.07 -4.42 -23.43
CA CYS A 741 1.03 -5.00 -24.21
C CYS A 741 1.25 -4.23 -25.52
N ASN A 742 2.49 -4.22 -26.04
CA ASN A 742 2.86 -3.46 -27.25
C ASN A 742 3.94 -4.12 -28.15
N GLY A 743 4.40 -5.32 -27.80
CA GLY A 743 5.34 -6.13 -28.60
C GLY A 743 4.86 -6.54 -29.99
N GLN A 744 5.77 -7.12 -30.77
CA GLN A 744 5.61 -7.41 -32.20
C GLN A 744 4.49 -8.42 -32.54
N ALA A 745 4.29 -9.44 -31.72
CA ALA A 745 3.37 -10.53 -32.00
C ALA A 745 1.92 -10.21 -31.64
N HIS A 746 1.69 -9.20 -30.81
CA HIS A 746 0.34 -8.74 -30.48
C HIS A 746 -0.35 -8.19 -31.73
N ARG A 747 -1.58 -8.62 -32.01
CA ARG A 747 -2.35 -8.22 -33.21
C ARG A 747 -3.00 -6.84 -33.02
N LEU A 748 -2.15 -5.83 -32.79
CA LEU A 748 -2.56 -4.43 -32.61
C LEU A 748 -2.57 -3.74 -33.97
N ASP A 749 -3.78 -3.49 -34.48
CA ASP A 749 -4.00 -2.66 -35.66
C ASP A 749 -3.89 -1.16 -35.32
N ALA A 750 -4.09 -0.31 -36.32
CA ALA A 750 -4.00 1.14 -36.15
C ALA A 750 -5.03 1.69 -35.13
N ALA A 751 -6.21 1.07 -35.02
CA ALA A 751 -7.23 1.47 -34.05
C ALA A 751 -6.83 1.10 -32.61
N ARG A 752 -6.06 0.03 -32.40
CA ARG A 752 -5.49 -0.33 -31.10
C ARG A 752 -4.12 0.30 -30.83
N GLY A 753 -3.77 1.34 -31.58
CA GLY A 753 -2.55 2.12 -31.39
C GLY A 753 -1.27 1.46 -31.91
N GLY A 754 -1.36 0.39 -32.70
CA GLY A 754 -0.22 -0.27 -33.32
C GLY A 754 0.74 -0.96 -32.34
N ARG A 755 1.89 -1.40 -32.85
CA ARG A 755 2.89 -2.19 -32.12
C ARG A 755 4.31 -1.85 -32.57
N HIS A 756 5.30 -2.32 -31.84
CA HIS A 756 6.68 -2.37 -32.34
C HIS A 756 6.79 -3.34 -33.51
N ILE A 757 7.44 -2.93 -34.60
CA ILE A 757 7.58 -3.76 -35.80
C ILE A 757 9.06 -3.98 -36.04
N TYR A 758 9.48 -5.24 -36.11
CA TYR A 758 10.86 -5.56 -36.47
C TYR A 758 11.01 -5.79 -37.97
N GLU A 759 12.12 -5.32 -38.52
CA GLU A 759 12.71 -5.85 -39.76
C GLU A 759 13.70 -6.97 -39.41
N GLY A 760 13.37 -8.19 -39.86
CA GLY A 760 13.95 -9.43 -39.33
C GLY A 760 13.54 -9.68 -37.87
N PHE A 761 14.02 -10.75 -37.23
CA PHE A 761 13.87 -10.95 -35.79
C PHE A 761 14.90 -11.98 -35.32
N VAL A 762 16.01 -11.48 -34.76
CA VAL A 762 17.21 -12.23 -34.37
C VAL A 762 17.81 -13.13 -35.47
N HIS A 763 19.02 -13.65 -35.24
CA HIS A 763 19.74 -14.52 -36.17
C HIS A 763 19.79 -14.02 -37.63
N THR A 764 19.99 -12.70 -37.79
CA THR A 764 19.84 -12.02 -39.09
C THR A 764 21.12 -11.89 -39.91
N PHE A 765 22.27 -12.29 -39.37
CA PHE A 765 23.54 -12.24 -40.11
C PHE A 765 23.45 -12.96 -41.46
N TYR A 766 23.01 -14.22 -41.51
CA TYR A 766 22.89 -14.94 -42.79
C TYR A 766 21.68 -14.53 -43.63
N PRO A 767 20.52 -14.17 -43.06
CA PRO A 767 19.51 -13.48 -43.84
C PRO A 767 20.03 -12.23 -44.56
N LEU A 768 20.90 -11.41 -43.94
CA LEU A 768 21.44 -10.20 -44.54
C LEU A 768 22.65 -10.46 -45.46
N ILE A 769 23.43 -11.50 -45.18
CA ILE A 769 24.59 -11.97 -45.96
C ILE A 769 24.46 -13.48 -46.19
N PRO A 770 23.66 -13.94 -47.18
CA PRO A 770 23.44 -15.36 -47.41
C PRO A 770 24.73 -16.07 -47.86
N PRO A 771 25.19 -17.12 -47.14
CA PRO A 771 26.39 -17.86 -47.53
C PRO A 771 26.33 -18.44 -48.94
N GLN A 772 25.15 -18.90 -49.36
CA GLN A 772 24.92 -19.46 -50.69
C GLN A 772 25.18 -18.45 -51.82
N LYS A 773 25.07 -17.15 -51.51
CA LYS A 773 25.34 -16.08 -52.46
C LYS A 773 26.78 -15.59 -52.40
N TYR A 774 27.33 -15.42 -51.19
CA TYR A 774 28.59 -14.68 -51.01
C TYR A 774 29.80 -15.56 -50.68
N PHE A 775 29.65 -16.75 -50.10
CA PHE A 775 30.80 -17.49 -49.56
C PHE A 775 31.79 -17.97 -50.61
N ALA A 776 31.32 -18.34 -51.81
CA ALA A 776 32.17 -18.86 -52.87
C ALA A 776 33.15 -17.79 -53.41
N GLU A 777 32.69 -16.54 -53.52
CA GLU A 777 33.47 -15.40 -54.03
C GLU A 777 34.18 -14.64 -52.91
N HIS A 778 33.59 -14.63 -51.71
CA HIS A 778 34.04 -13.87 -50.56
C HIS A 778 34.11 -14.71 -49.27
N PRO A 779 34.92 -15.78 -49.21
CA PRO A 779 35.06 -16.59 -48.01
C PRO A 779 35.58 -15.79 -46.81
N GLU A 780 36.32 -14.70 -47.05
CA GLU A 780 36.84 -13.78 -46.03
C GLU A 780 35.76 -12.95 -45.30
N TRP A 781 34.53 -12.91 -45.82
CA TRP A 781 33.38 -12.29 -45.17
C TRP A 781 32.82 -13.12 -44.01
N PHE A 782 33.22 -14.39 -43.94
CA PHE A 782 32.74 -15.36 -42.96
C PHE A 782 33.84 -15.71 -41.95
N SER A 783 33.44 -16.34 -40.85
CA SER A 783 34.32 -16.60 -39.72
C SER A 783 35.51 -17.47 -40.11
N GLU A 784 36.70 -17.05 -39.69
CA GLU A 784 37.86 -17.92 -39.62
C GLU A 784 37.78 -18.71 -38.31
N ILE A 785 37.81 -20.04 -38.37
CA ILE A 785 37.78 -20.90 -37.20
C ILE A 785 38.91 -21.91 -37.36
N ASN A 786 39.86 -21.90 -36.43
CA ASN A 786 41.08 -22.72 -36.49
C ASN A 786 41.84 -22.57 -37.83
N GLY A 787 41.92 -21.34 -38.37
CA GLY A 787 42.61 -21.02 -39.62
C GLY A 787 41.82 -21.28 -40.91
N THR A 788 40.60 -21.82 -40.83
CA THR A 788 39.76 -22.10 -42.01
C THR A 788 38.54 -21.18 -42.04
N ARG A 789 38.24 -20.58 -43.19
CA ARG A 789 36.99 -19.83 -43.41
C ARG A 789 35.81 -20.77 -43.53
N LYS A 790 34.76 -20.55 -42.73
CA LYS A 790 33.58 -21.43 -42.65
C LYS A 790 32.30 -20.61 -42.58
N HIS A 791 31.23 -21.15 -43.15
CA HIS A 791 29.87 -20.64 -42.95
C HIS A 791 28.96 -21.64 -42.21
N ASP A 792 29.30 -22.92 -42.17
CA ASP A 792 28.54 -23.93 -41.43
C ASP A 792 28.80 -23.81 -39.91
N HIS A 793 27.73 -23.77 -39.12
CA HIS A 793 27.76 -23.50 -37.67
C HIS A 793 28.66 -22.31 -37.25
N ALA A 794 28.73 -21.29 -38.11
CA ALA A 794 29.67 -20.17 -38.00
C ALA A 794 28.96 -18.80 -38.10
N GLN A 795 29.74 -17.73 -37.91
CA GLN A 795 29.27 -16.34 -37.94
C GLN A 795 29.91 -15.55 -39.09
N LEU A 796 29.60 -14.26 -39.21
CA LEU A 796 30.29 -13.33 -40.12
C LEU A 796 31.61 -12.83 -39.53
N CYS A 797 32.54 -12.41 -40.39
CA CYS A 797 33.78 -11.73 -40.00
C CYS A 797 33.51 -10.24 -39.75
N LEU A 798 33.21 -9.87 -38.50
CA LEU A 798 32.71 -8.53 -38.12
C LEU A 798 33.70 -7.37 -38.31
N THR A 799 34.97 -7.67 -38.61
CA THR A 799 36.01 -6.67 -38.92
C THR A 799 36.28 -6.52 -40.42
N ASN A 800 35.51 -7.21 -41.28
CA ASN A 800 35.63 -7.06 -42.73
C ASN A 800 34.78 -5.89 -43.23
N GLU A 801 35.44 -4.83 -43.70
CA GLU A 801 34.78 -3.59 -44.16
C GLU A 801 33.91 -3.77 -45.41
N ALA A 802 34.32 -4.64 -46.36
CA ALA A 802 33.55 -4.89 -47.57
C ALA A 802 32.23 -5.63 -47.26
N MET A 803 32.30 -6.63 -46.37
CA MET A 803 31.13 -7.34 -45.86
C MET A 803 30.18 -6.39 -45.12
N LYS A 804 30.72 -5.53 -44.23
CA LYS A 804 29.93 -4.54 -43.49
C LYS A 804 29.18 -3.60 -44.42
N ALA A 805 29.84 -3.10 -45.47
CA ALA A 805 29.22 -2.24 -46.48
C ALA A 805 28.07 -2.94 -47.22
N GLU A 806 28.27 -4.20 -47.64
CA GLU A 806 27.22 -4.98 -48.31
C GLU A 806 26.06 -5.32 -47.37
N LEU A 807 26.33 -5.58 -46.08
CA LEU A 807 25.29 -5.80 -45.07
C LEU A 807 24.45 -4.55 -44.86
N ILE A 808 25.07 -3.38 -44.71
CA ILE A 808 24.37 -2.09 -44.59
C ILE A 808 23.49 -1.84 -45.82
N LYS A 809 24.00 -2.10 -47.03
CA LYS A 809 23.22 -1.99 -48.26
C LYS A 809 21.99 -2.91 -48.27
N ASN A 810 22.16 -4.19 -47.89
CA ASN A 810 21.06 -5.15 -47.83
C ASN A 810 20.03 -4.78 -46.75
N LEU A 811 20.49 -4.29 -45.60
CA LEU A 811 19.63 -3.81 -44.52
C LEU A 811 18.82 -2.58 -44.95
N LYS A 812 19.45 -1.57 -45.56
CA LYS A 812 18.76 -0.39 -46.09
C LYS A 812 17.71 -0.78 -47.13
N ALA A 813 18.02 -1.72 -48.01
CA ALA A 813 17.05 -2.20 -49.00
C ALA A 813 15.81 -2.85 -48.34
N ARG A 814 16.01 -3.62 -47.25
CA ARG A 814 14.90 -4.19 -46.48
C ARG A 814 14.09 -3.14 -45.74
N LEU A 815 14.74 -2.16 -45.11
CA LEU A 815 14.06 -1.06 -44.43
C LEU A 815 13.22 -0.21 -45.39
N ARG A 816 13.71 0.05 -46.62
CA ARG A 816 12.89 0.71 -47.66
C ARG A 816 11.66 -0.11 -48.04
N ALA A 817 11.76 -1.44 -48.03
CA ALA A 817 10.65 -2.35 -48.31
C ALA A 817 9.70 -2.51 -47.12
N ASN A 818 10.11 -2.15 -45.90
CA ASN A 818 9.35 -2.21 -44.67
C ASN A 818 9.39 -0.88 -43.90
N PRO A 819 8.75 0.19 -44.42
CA PRO A 819 8.80 1.53 -43.81
C PRO A 819 8.09 1.63 -42.45
N ALA A 820 7.37 0.58 -42.03
CA ALA A 820 6.69 0.52 -40.74
C ALA A 820 7.61 -0.01 -39.62
N ALA A 821 8.81 -0.52 -39.95
CA ALA A 821 9.75 -1.04 -38.97
C ALA A 821 10.18 0.07 -38.00
N THR A 822 10.13 -0.24 -36.70
CA THR A 822 10.66 0.62 -35.62
C THR A 822 11.97 0.07 -35.08
N ILE A 823 12.26 -1.20 -35.33
CA ILE A 823 13.47 -1.91 -34.90
C ILE A 823 13.97 -2.76 -36.07
N ALA A 824 15.27 -2.86 -36.27
CA ALA A 824 15.86 -3.79 -37.21
C ALA A 824 16.88 -4.68 -36.52
N SER A 825 16.79 -5.98 -36.73
CA SER A 825 17.69 -6.91 -36.06
C SER A 825 18.97 -7.11 -36.88
N VAL A 826 20.12 -6.90 -36.24
CA VAL A 826 21.47 -7.18 -36.76
C VAL A 826 22.19 -7.99 -35.69
N SER A 827 22.06 -9.31 -35.76
CA SER A 827 22.52 -10.19 -34.68
C SER A 827 23.09 -11.51 -35.18
N GLN A 828 23.99 -12.06 -34.38
CA GLN A 828 24.58 -13.38 -34.54
C GLN A 828 23.56 -14.49 -34.82
N ASN A 829 23.96 -15.46 -35.64
CA ASN A 829 23.23 -16.71 -35.83
C ASN A 829 23.24 -17.54 -34.53
N ASP A 830 22.35 -18.53 -34.42
CA ASP A 830 22.21 -19.38 -33.22
C ASP A 830 23.33 -20.44 -33.08
N TRP A 831 24.59 -20.01 -33.17
CA TRP A 831 25.79 -20.87 -33.14
C TRP A 831 26.98 -20.18 -32.46
N HIS A 832 27.94 -20.96 -31.95
CA HIS A 832 29.12 -20.48 -31.22
C HIS A 832 30.33 -20.11 -32.10
N GLY A 833 30.29 -20.35 -33.42
CA GLY A 833 31.44 -20.18 -34.31
C GLY A 833 31.78 -18.74 -34.67
N ASN A 834 32.15 -17.91 -33.69
CA ASN A 834 32.61 -16.53 -33.92
C ASN A 834 33.98 -16.49 -34.63
N CYS A 835 34.24 -15.41 -35.37
CA CYS A 835 35.46 -15.28 -36.17
C CYS A 835 36.71 -15.13 -35.29
N GLN A 836 37.73 -15.94 -35.55
CA GLN A 836 39.02 -15.98 -34.86
C GLN A 836 40.17 -15.37 -35.67
N CYS A 837 39.86 -14.65 -36.77
CA CYS A 837 40.90 -13.97 -37.55
C CYS A 837 41.66 -12.96 -36.66
N ALA A 838 42.90 -12.65 -37.03
CA ALA A 838 43.78 -11.81 -36.21
C ALA A 838 43.13 -10.48 -35.78
N THR A 839 42.38 -9.83 -36.66
CA THR A 839 41.71 -8.55 -36.38
C THR A 839 40.54 -8.69 -35.40
N CYS A 840 39.65 -9.67 -35.59
CA CYS A 840 38.55 -9.93 -34.66
C CYS A 840 39.09 -10.30 -33.27
N LYS A 841 40.09 -11.19 -33.24
CA LYS A 841 40.71 -11.64 -31.99
C LYS A 841 41.35 -10.48 -31.21
N ALA A 842 42.12 -9.63 -31.89
CA ALA A 842 42.74 -8.47 -31.25
C ALA A 842 41.69 -7.48 -30.69
N LEU A 843 40.59 -7.27 -31.42
CA LEU A 843 39.50 -6.41 -30.98
C LEU A 843 38.76 -6.97 -29.77
N ASP A 844 38.49 -8.28 -29.76
CA ASP A 844 37.81 -8.96 -28.67
C ASP A 844 38.69 -9.02 -27.41
N GLU A 845 39.99 -9.30 -27.54
CA GLU A 845 40.95 -9.29 -26.44
C GLU A 845 41.05 -7.90 -25.79
N ALA A 846 41.11 -6.84 -26.60
CA ALA A 846 41.11 -5.47 -26.10
C ALA A 846 39.82 -5.11 -25.33
N ASN A 847 38.69 -5.70 -25.69
CA ASN A 847 37.39 -5.42 -25.06
C ASN A 847 36.99 -6.43 -23.98
N GLY A 848 37.84 -7.41 -23.67
CA GLY A 848 37.56 -8.42 -22.65
C GLY A 848 36.62 -9.55 -23.09
N GLY A 849 36.30 -9.64 -24.39
CA GLY A 849 35.55 -10.76 -24.97
C GLY A 849 34.85 -10.46 -26.30
N PRO A 850 34.19 -11.48 -26.89
CA PRO A 850 33.57 -11.41 -28.22
C PRO A 850 32.44 -10.39 -28.40
N ALA A 851 31.87 -9.85 -27.33
CA ALA A 851 30.91 -8.76 -27.41
C ALA A 851 31.57 -7.46 -27.93
N GLY A 852 32.91 -7.34 -27.85
CA GLY A 852 33.67 -6.21 -28.36
C GLY A 852 33.55 -6.04 -29.88
N SER A 853 33.88 -7.08 -30.65
CA SER A 853 33.72 -7.05 -32.11
C SER A 853 32.26 -6.92 -32.54
N LEU A 854 31.33 -7.59 -31.86
CA LEU A 854 29.90 -7.46 -32.12
C LEU A 854 29.41 -6.02 -31.97
N LEU A 855 29.68 -5.40 -30.83
CA LEU A 855 29.14 -4.08 -30.53
C LEU A 855 29.80 -2.99 -31.37
N THR A 856 31.09 -3.13 -31.68
CA THR A 856 31.78 -2.24 -32.63
C THR A 856 31.09 -2.28 -33.99
N PHE A 857 30.84 -3.48 -34.52
CA PHE A 857 30.16 -3.66 -35.80
C PHE A 857 28.72 -3.11 -35.78
N VAL A 858 27.96 -3.42 -34.73
CA VAL A 858 26.56 -2.97 -34.60
C VAL A 858 26.46 -1.45 -34.49
N ASN A 859 27.39 -0.81 -33.78
CA ASN A 859 27.46 0.66 -33.70
C ASN A 859 27.71 1.29 -35.07
N ASP A 860 28.63 0.73 -35.87
CA ASP A 860 28.88 1.22 -37.23
C ASP A 860 27.63 1.09 -38.12
N VAL A 861 26.89 -0.02 -38.01
CA VAL A 861 25.64 -0.21 -38.74
C VAL A 861 24.57 0.79 -38.27
N ALA A 862 24.46 1.01 -36.96
CA ALA A 862 23.51 1.95 -36.38
C ALA A 862 23.79 3.41 -36.79
N ASP A 863 25.07 3.79 -36.86
CA ASP A 863 25.51 5.10 -37.35
C ASP A 863 25.20 5.25 -38.85
N ALA A 864 25.43 4.19 -39.66
CA ALA A 864 25.23 4.23 -41.11
C ALA A 864 23.76 4.29 -41.58
N ILE A 865 22.81 3.79 -40.77
CA ILE A 865 21.38 3.87 -41.10
C ILE A 865 20.70 5.13 -40.57
N ARG A 866 21.27 5.81 -39.56
CA ARG A 866 20.62 6.88 -38.79
C ARG A 866 20.14 8.04 -39.67
N GLU A 867 20.87 8.41 -40.72
CA GLU A 867 20.50 9.52 -41.61
C GLU A 867 19.22 9.24 -42.40
N GLU A 868 19.05 8.00 -42.87
CA GLU A 868 17.91 7.61 -43.71
C GLU A 868 16.73 7.07 -42.89
N PHE A 869 17.01 6.41 -41.75
CA PHE A 869 16.02 5.75 -40.89
C PHE A 869 16.17 6.18 -39.42
N PRO A 870 16.02 7.49 -39.09
CA PRO A 870 16.25 8.00 -37.73
C PRO A 870 15.27 7.44 -36.69
N HIS A 871 14.15 6.86 -37.12
CA HIS A 871 13.12 6.24 -36.27
C HIS A 871 13.38 4.75 -35.98
N VAL A 872 14.40 4.15 -36.61
CA VAL A 872 14.71 2.72 -36.47
C VAL A 872 15.86 2.51 -35.48
N ALA A 873 15.62 1.69 -34.47
CA ALA A 873 16.68 1.18 -33.59
C ALA A 873 17.32 -0.10 -34.17
N ILE A 874 18.63 -0.28 -34.01
CA ILE A 874 19.28 -1.55 -34.32
C ILE A 874 19.25 -2.45 -33.08
N SER A 875 18.68 -3.65 -33.19
CA SER A 875 18.71 -4.64 -32.13
C SER A 875 19.76 -5.72 -32.39
N THR A 876 20.56 -6.06 -31.37
CA THR A 876 21.51 -7.17 -31.41
C THR A 876 21.36 -8.07 -30.18
N LEU A 877 22.01 -9.24 -30.19
CA LEU A 877 21.96 -10.22 -29.12
C LEU A 877 23.21 -10.14 -28.22
N ALA A 878 23.00 -10.16 -26.90
CA ALA A 878 24.00 -10.57 -25.92
C ALA A 878 23.67 -12.00 -25.50
N TYR A 879 24.20 -12.97 -26.23
CA TYR A 879 23.76 -14.37 -26.16
C TYR A 879 24.95 -15.30 -26.38
N GLN A 880 24.95 -16.46 -25.72
CA GLN A 880 26.04 -17.44 -25.80
C GLN A 880 27.43 -16.77 -25.59
N TYR A 881 28.27 -16.74 -26.63
CA TYR A 881 29.64 -16.22 -26.58
C TYR A 881 29.72 -14.68 -26.45
N THR A 882 28.63 -13.94 -26.66
CA THR A 882 28.54 -12.47 -26.49
C THR A 882 27.78 -12.04 -25.23
N ARG A 883 27.47 -12.97 -24.31
CA ARG A 883 26.65 -12.70 -23.12
C ARG A 883 27.25 -11.65 -22.18
N LYS A 884 28.58 -11.63 -22.02
CA LYS A 884 29.27 -10.70 -21.11
C LYS A 884 29.44 -9.32 -21.76
N PRO A 885 29.21 -8.22 -21.03
CA PRO A 885 29.42 -6.87 -21.57
C PRO A 885 30.91 -6.64 -21.89
N PRO A 886 31.23 -5.93 -22.98
CA PRO A 886 32.59 -5.50 -23.26
C PRO A 886 33.05 -4.41 -22.28
N THR A 887 34.36 -4.23 -22.17
CA THR A 887 34.97 -3.32 -21.18
C THR A 887 35.24 -1.90 -21.70
N GLN A 888 35.37 -1.71 -23.02
CA GLN A 888 35.72 -0.41 -23.60
C GLN A 888 34.66 0.16 -24.56
N VAL A 889 34.01 -0.68 -25.37
CA VAL A 889 32.97 -0.24 -26.30
C VAL A 889 31.59 -0.14 -25.63
N VAL A 890 30.85 0.93 -25.90
CA VAL A 890 29.49 1.17 -25.41
C VAL A 890 28.49 1.24 -26.58
N PRO A 891 27.23 0.77 -26.44
CA PRO A 891 26.23 0.86 -27.50
C PRO A 891 25.87 2.31 -27.83
N ARG A 892 25.48 2.59 -29.08
CA ARG A 892 24.83 3.86 -29.42
C ARG A 892 23.44 3.97 -28.79
N ASP A 893 22.92 5.19 -28.69
CA ASP A 893 21.58 5.51 -28.19
C ASP A 893 20.43 4.83 -28.95
N ASN A 894 20.63 4.55 -30.24
CA ASN A 894 19.70 3.79 -31.09
C ASN A 894 20.06 2.28 -31.20
N VAL A 895 20.93 1.75 -30.33
CA VAL A 895 21.24 0.31 -30.27
C VAL A 895 20.54 -0.33 -29.08
N ILE A 896 19.77 -1.38 -29.34
CA ILE A 896 19.13 -2.24 -28.35
C ILE A 896 19.98 -3.50 -28.20
N VAL A 897 20.50 -3.74 -27.00
CA VAL A 897 21.15 -5.00 -26.65
C VAL A 897 20.12 -5.91 -25.99
N ARG A 898 19.89 -7.10 -26.55
CA ARG A 898 18.95 -8.08 -26.01
C ARG A 898 19.70 -9.24 -25.35
N LEU A 899 19.63 -9.31 -24.02
CA LEU A 899 20.26 -10.34 -23.19
C LEU A 899 19.27 -11.47 -22.88
N CYS A 900 19.70 -12.73 -23.04
CA CYS A 900 18.80 -13.90 -22.95
C CYS A 900 19.04 -14.74 -21.67
N SER A 901 17.99 -15.01 -20.89
CA SER A 901 18.06 -15.73 -19.59
C SER A 901 18.08 -17.26 -19.69
N ILE A 902 18.44 -17.82 -20.85
CA ILE A 902 18.22 -19.24 -21.19
C ILE A 902 18.87 -20.24 -20.23
N GLU A 903 19.95 -19.85 -19.56
CA GLU A 903 20.71 -20.69 -18.62
C GLU A 903 20.20 -20.61 -17.16
N CYS A 904 19.22 -19.75 -16.88
CA CYS A 904 18.70 -19.53 -15.55
C CYS A 904 17.84 -20.70 -15.05
N SER A 905 17.81 -20.86 -13.73
CA SER A 905 16.84 -21.69 -13.03
C SER A 905 15.59 -20.86 -12.73
N PHE A 906 14.48 -21.18 -13.36
CA PHE A 906 13.19 -20.52 -13.17
C PHE A 906 12.41 -20.99 -11.93
N SER A 907 12.99 -21.88 -11.13
CA SER A 907 12.46 -22.25 -9.80
C SER A 907 12.82 -21.22 -8.72
N LYS A 908 13.76 -20.32 -8.98
CA LYS A 908 14.23 -19.28 -8.05
C LYS A 908 14.32 -17.92 -8.74
N PRO A 909 14.14 -16.81 -8.00
CA PRO A 909 14.28 -15.48 -8.57
C PRO A 909 15.73 -15.20 -9.01
N LEU A 910 15.94 -14.19 -9.85
CA LEU A 910 17.28 -13.84 -10.34
C LEU A 910 18.27 -13.41 -9.24
N ALA A 911 17.77 -12.91 -8.11
CA ALA A 911 18.60 -12.58 -6.95
C ALA A 911 19.16 -13.81 -6.21
N ASP A 912 18.67 -15.02 -6.50
CA ASP A 912 19.18 -16.25 -5.91
C ASP A 912 20.56 -16.62 -6.47
N LYS A 913 21.40 -17.26 -5.64
CA LYS A 913 22.75 -17.71 -6.02
C LYS A 913 22.77 -18.60 -7.26
N ARG A 914 21.70 -19.36 -7.53
CA ARG A 914 21.59 -20.19 -8.75
C ARG A 914 21.65 -19.38 -10.04
N ASN A 915 21.21 -18.13 -9.99
CA ASN A 915 21.12 -17.23 -11.14
C ASN A 915 22.17 -16.10 -11.08
N GLU A 916 23.09 -16.13 -10.11
CA GLU A 916 24.07 -15.06 -9.85
C GLU A 916 24.88 -14.69 -11.09
N ALA A 917 25.34 -15.67 -11.87
CA ALA A 917 26.12 -15.41 -13.07
C ALA A 917 25.36 -14.54 -14.09
N PHE A 918 24.08 -14.84 -14.33
CA PHE A 918 23.26 -14.06 -15.24
C PHE A 918 22.84 -12.71 -14.65
N ALA A 919 22.55 -12.67 -13.35
CA ALA A 919 22.28 -11.42 -12.63
C ALA A 919 23.46 -10.43 -12.75
N GLN A 920 24.70 -10.91 -12.65
CA GLN A 920 25.89 -10.08 -12.87
C GLN A 920 26.03 -9.61 -14.32
N ASP A 921 25.62 -10.41 -15.30
CA ASP A 921 25.61 -9.97 -16.70
C ASP A 921 24.60 -8.81 -16.91
N ILE A 922 23.41 -8.87 -16.29
CA ILE A 922 22.43 -7.76 -16.30
C ILE A 922 23.04 -6.50 -15.65
N ILE A 923 23.62 -6.64 -14.45
CA ILE A 923 24.26 -5.53 -13.73
C ILE A 923 25.43 -4.94 -14.52
N GLY A 924 26.15 -5.77 -15.27
CA GLY A 924 27.25 -5.33 -16.12
C GLY A 924 26.77 -4.55 -17.33
N TRP A 925 25.80 -5.09 -18.06
CA TRP A 925 25.21 -4.43 -19.23
C TRP A 925 24.49 -3.13 -18.88
N SER A 926 23.79 -3.08 -17.74
CA SER A 926 23.04 -1.89 -17.32
C SER A 926 23.92 -0.67 -17.04
N LYS A 927 25.22 -0.88 -16.80
CA LYS A 927 26.20 0.22 -16.61
C LYS A 927 26.59 0.90 -17.91
N ILE A 928 26.42 0.23 -19.05
CA ILE A 928 26.91 0.72 -20.35
C ILE A 928 25.83 0.84 -21.42
N CYS A 929 24.63 0.27 -21.21
CA CYS A 929 23.57 0.22 -22.22
C CYS A 929 22.28 0.90 -21.73
N ASP A 930 21.93 2.03 -22.33
CA ASP A 930 20.70 2.78 -21.98
C ASP A 930 19.42 2.09 -22.47
N ARG A 931 19.51 1.20 -23.46
CA ARG A 931 18.40 0.43 -24.05
C ARG A 931 18.64 -1.08 -23.94
N LEU A 932 18.93 -1.54 -22.72
CA LEU A 932 19.04 -2.96 -22.42
C LEU A 932 17.65 -3.61 -22.46
N TYR A 933 17.51 -4.64 -23.29
CA TYR A 933 16.31 -5.46 -23.38
C TYR A 933 16.61 -6.87 -22.88
N ILE A 934 15.59 -7.54 -22.35
CA ILE A 934 15.69 -8.92 -21.89
C ILE A 934 14.82 -9.82 -22.78
N TRP A 935 15.36 -10.99 -23.10
CA TRP A 935 14.61 -12.15 -23.54
C TRP A 935 14.54 -13.12 -22.36
N ASP A 936 13.38 -13.16 -21.70
CA ASP A 936 13.13 -14.05 -20.57
C ASP A 936 12.32 -15.27 -21.02
N TYR A 937 12.55 -16.43 -20.42
CA TYR A 937 11.90 -17.69 -20.80
C TYR A 937 11.00 -18.17 -19.66
N THR A 938 9.69 -18.24 -19.91
CA THR A 938 8.69 -18.49 -18.85
C THR A 938 7.94 -19.82 -19.01
N THR A 939 8.42 -20.71 -19.88
CA THR A 939 7.80 -22.02 -20.17
C THR A 939 8.84 -23.14 -20.34
N ASN A 940 8.35 -24.37 -20.49
CA ASN A 940 9.13 -25.53 -20.90
C ASN A 940 8.84 -25.88 -22.37
N PHE A 941 9.71 -25.48 -23.30
CA PHE A 941 9.55 -25.73 -24.75
C PHE A 941 9.58 -27.21 -25.12
N ARG A 942 10.27 -28.02 -24.31
CA ARG A 942 10.29 -29.47 -24.49
C ARG A 942 8.93 -30.09 -24.20
N HIS A 943 8.19 -29.53 -23.25
CA HIS A 943 6.89 -30.02 -22.79
C HIS A 943 6.00 -28.87 -22.27
N TYR A 944 5.14 -28.31 -23.10
CA TYR A 944 4.25 -27.22 -22.71
C TYR A 944 3.19 -27.61 -21.66
N PHE A 945 2.97 -28.91 -21.50
CA PHE A 945 1.96 -29.47 -20.58
C PHE A 945 2.61 -30.20 -19.39
N LEU A 946 3.91 -30.10 -19.14
CA LEU A 946 4.43 -30.55 -17.84
C LEU A 946 4.22 -29.43 -16.81
N PRO A 947 3.92 -29.77 -15.53
CA PRO A 947 3.97 -28.81 -14.44
C PRO A 947 5.31 -28.07 -14.42
N HIS A 948 5.28 -26.72 -14.48
CA HIS A 948 6.47 -25.88 -14.56
C HIS A 948 6.46 -24.79 -13.49
N PRO A 949 6.85 -25.09 -12.23
CA PRO A 949 6.66 -24.21 -11.08
C PRO A 949 7.56 -22.96 -11.07
N ASN A 950 7.24 -21.98 -11.90
CA ASN A 950 7.92 -20.68 -12.01
C ASN A 950 6.98 -19.48 -11.76
N VAL A 951 5.72 -19.69 -11.34
CA VAL A 951 4.77 -18.58 -11.07
C VAL A 951 5.32 -17.62 -10.00
N ARG A 952 5.95 -18.18 -8.94
CA ARG A 952 6.56 -17.43 -7.83
C ARG A 952 7.78 -16.56 -8.21
N VAL A 953 8.29 -16.64 -9.45
CA VAL A 953 9.48 -15.87 -9.87
C VAL A 953 9.19 -14.80 -10.91
N LEU A 954 8.00 -14.81 -11.54
CA LEU A 954 7.66 -13.89 -12.62
C LEU A 954 7.76 -12.43 -12.18
N VAL A 955 7.09 -12.08 -11.07
CA VAL A 955 7.08 -10.69 -10.57
C VAL A 955 8.44 -10.25 -10.00
N PRO A 956 9.13 -11.06 -9.16
CA PRO A 956 10.48 -10.73 -8.72
C PRO A 956 11.48 -10.52 -9.86
N ASN A 957 11.40 -11.31 -10.94
CA ASN A 957 12.30 -11.19 -12.08
C ASN A 957 12.05 -9.90 -12.87
N VAL A 958 10.78 -9.59 -13.20
CA VAL A 958 10.44 -8.32 -13.88
C VAL A 958 10.88 -7.11 -13.06
N ARG A 959 10.70 -7.15 -11.74
CA ARG A 959 11.18 -6.10 -10.85
C ARG A 959 12.70 -5.98 -10.88
N PHE A 960 13.42 -7.11 -10.79
CA PHE A 960 14.87 -7.13 -10.88
C PHE A 960 15.37 -6.50 -12.20
N PHE A 961 14.73 -6.80 -13.33
CA PHE A 961 15.08 -6.19 -14.62
C PHE A 961 14.93 -4.66 -14.58
N VAL A 962 13.78 -4.17 -14.10
CA VAL A 962 13.47 -2.73 -14.08
C VAL A 962 14.36 -1.97 -13.10
N ASP A 963 14.65 -2.54 -11.93
CA ASP A 963 15.55 -1.98 -10.92
C ASP A 963 16.99 -1.81 -11.47
N HIS A 964 17.36 -2.62 -12.47
CA HIS A 964 18.64 -2.56 -13.17
C HIS A 964 18.53 -1.90 -14.55
N GLY A 965 17.54 -1.01 -14.76
CA GLY A 965 17.50 -0.11 -15.91
C GLY A 965 17.08 -0.75 -17.24
N VAL A 966 16.59 -1.99 -17.24
CA VAL A 966 16.04 -2.64 -18.44
C VAL A 966 14.86 -1.82 -18.99
N LYS A 967 14.83 -1.65 -20.32
CA LYS A 967 13.82 -0.85 -21.04
C LYS A 967 12.83 -1.69 -21.83
N GLY A 968 13.14 -2.94 -22.11
CA GLY A 968 12.25 -3.82 -22.87
C GLY A 968 12.34 -5.26 -22.43
N ILE A 969 11.20 -5.94 -22.36
CA ILE A 969 11.15 -7.34 -21.93
C ILE A 969 10.30 -8.15 -22.92
N PHE A 970 10.88 -9.27 -23.35
CA PHE A 970 10.22 -10.30 -24.15
C PHE A 970 10.08 -11.55 -23.29
N GLU A 971 8.86 -11.83 -22.83
CA GLU A 971 8.52 -12.96 -21.98
C GLU A 971 8.09 -14.16 -22.85
N GLN A 972 9.03 -15.03 -23.20
CA GLN A 972 8.77 -16.15 -24.09
C GLN A 972 8.04 -17.29 -23.40
N GLY A 973 6.80 -17.50 -23.80
CA GLY A 973 5.92 -18.55 -23.30
C GLY A 973 5.59 -19.62 -24.33
N ALA A 974 4.53 -20.40 -24.05
CA ALA A 974 3.98 -21.34 -25.03
C ALA A 974 3.21 -20.57 -26.11
N TYR A 975 3.88 -20.34 -27.26
CA TYR A 975 3.40 -19.45 -28.31
C TYR A 975 2.76 -20.17 -29.50
N THR A 976 2.94 -21.48 -29.62
CA THR A 976 2.44 -22.28 -30.74
C THR A 976 1.16 -23.06 -30.44
N THR A 977 0.62 -23.00 -29.21
CA THR A 977 -0.57 -23.74 -28.80
C THR A 977 -1.30 -23.04 -27.65
N ARG A 978 -2.64 -23.19 -27.58
CA ARG A 978 -3.44 -22.83 -26.40
C ARG A 978 -3.39 -23.95 -25.35
N GLY A 979 -3.92 -23.68 -24.16
CA GLY A 979 -4.15 -24.66 -23.09
C GLY A 979 -2.90 -25.20 -22.40
N ALA A 980 -1.72 -24.67 -22.72
CA ALA A 980 -0.46 -25.00 -22.03
C ALA A 980 -0.57 -24.75 -20.52
N GLU A 981 0.31 -25.38 -19.75
CA GLU A 981 0.22 -25.36 -18.29
C GLU A 981 0.14 -23.92 -17.75
N MET A 982 -0.96 -23.61 -17.05
CA MET A 982 -1.28 -22.30 -16.45
C MET A 982 -0.97 -21.09 -17.34
N ALA A 983 -1.19 -21.21 -18.65
CA ALA A 983 -0.81 -20.21 -19.64
C ALA A 983 -1.49 -18.86 -19.41
N GLU A 984 -2.80 -18.84 -19.15
CA GLU A 984 -3.57 -17.62 -18.96
C GLU A 984 -3.15 -16.87 -17.69
N LEU A 985 -2.87 -17.61 -16.60
CA LEU A 985 -2.34 -17.04 -15.36
C LEU A 985 -1.01 -16.32 -15.61
N ARG A 986 -0.06 -16.99 -16.28
CA ARG A 986 1.25 -16.40 -16.58
C ARG A 986 1.13 -15.20 -17.50
N ALA A 987 0.38 -15.35 -18.60
CA ALA A 987 0.19 -14.27 -19.56
C ALA A 987 -0.38 -13.02 -18.88
N TRP A 988 -1.42 -13.19 -18.04
CA TRP A 988 -2.05 -12.08 -17.36
C TRP A 988 -1.15 -11.45 -16.29
N VAL A 989 -0.53 -12.25 -15.41
CA VAL A 989 0.38 -11.74 -14.37
C VAL A 989 1.56 -11.00 -15.00
N LEU A 990 2.15 -11.53 -16.07
CA LEU A 990 3.23 -10.87 -16.80
C LEU A 990 2.74 -9.56 -17.42
N ALA A 991 1.61 -9.53 -18.10
CA ALA A 991 1.09 -8.30 -18.69
C ALA A 991 0.88 -7.19 -17.64
N LYS A 992 0.30 -7.54 -16.48
CA LYS A 992 0.12 -6.59 -15.37
C LYS A 992 1.45 -6.10 -14.80
N THR A 993 2.42 -6.99 -14.65
CA THR A 993 3.71 -6.66 -14.05
C THR A 993 4.61 -5.87 -15.01
N LEU A 994 4.58 -6.19 -16.31
CA LEU A 994 5.27 -5.40 -17.33
C LEU A 994 4.71 -3.98 -17.42
N TRP A 995 3.40 -3.80 -17.21
CA TRP A 995 2.82 -2.47 -17.08
C TRP A 995 3.23 -1.78 -15.78
N ASN A 996 3.09 -2.45 -14.62
CA ASN A 996 3.42 -1.94 -13.29
C ASN A 996 4.30 -2.93 -12.49
N PRO A 997 5.63 -2.78 -12.54
CA PRO A 997 6.56 -3.69 -11.84
C PRO A 997 6.48 -3.62 -10.31
N ALA A 998 5.84 -2.57 -9.77
CA ALA A 998 5.64 -2.41 -8.33
C ALA A 998 4.43 -3.20 -7.80
N ALA A 999 3.65 -3.84 -8.67
CA ALA A 999 2.51 -4.65 -8.27
C ALA A 999 2.91 -5.80 -7.32
N SER A 1000 2.04 -6.10 -6.36
CA SER A 1000 2.23 -7.21 -5.43
C SER A 1000 2.01 -8.55 -6.14
N GLU A 1001 3.01 -9.43 -6.07
CA GLU A 1001 2.97 -10.77 -6.66
C GLU A 1001 1.77 -11.58 -6.17
N ARG A 1002 1.64 -11.71 -4.84
CA ARG A 1002 0.55 -12.49 -4.23
C ARG A 1002 -0.81 -11.91 -4.59
N ARG A 1003 -0.95 -10.58 -4.60
CA ARG A 1003 -2.19 -9.90 -5.00
C ARG A 1003 -2.58 -10.25 -6.43
N LEU A 1004 -1.65 -10.19 -7.39
CA LEU A 1004 -1.96 -10.49 -8.79
C LEU A 1004 -2.37 -11.96 -8.98
N ILE A 1005 -1.67 -12.88 -8.34
CA ILE A 1005 -2.00 -14.31 -8.40
C ILE A 1005 -3.37 -14.57 -7.77
N ASP A 1006 -3.64 -14.04 -6.58
CA ASP A 1006 -4.94 -14.16 -5.90
C ASP A 1006 -6.09 -13.59 -6.72
N GLU A 1007 -5.87 -12.41 -7.31
CA GLU A 1007 -6.84 -11.72 -8.14
C GLU A 1007 -7.17 -12.54 -9.40
N PHE A 1008 -6.16 -13.05 -10.10
CA PHE A 1008 -6.37 -13.95 -11.24
C PHE A 1008 -7.11 -15.21 -10.81
N LEU A 1009 -6.65 -15.90 -9.77
CA LEU A 1009 -7.24 -17.18 -9.36
C LEU A 1009 -8.71 -16.99 -8.97
N THR A 1010 -9.02 -15.96 -8.19
CA THR A 1010 -10.39 -15.65 -7.75
C THR A 1010 -11.29 -15.27 -8.92
N GLY A 1011 -10.83 -14.37 -9.80
CA GLY A 1011 -11.61 -13.92 -10.95
C GLY A 1011 -11.82 -15.01 -12.01
N TYR A 1012 -10.77 -15.78 -12.30
CA TYR A 1012 -10.76 -16.79 -13.36
C TYR A 1012 -11.36 -18.13 -12.94
N TYR A 1013 -11.11 -18.60 -11.72
CA TYR A 1013 -11.60 -19.89 -11.22
C TYR A 1013 -12.76 -19.79 -10.22
N GLY A 1014 -13.08 -18.59 -9.69
CA GLY A 1014 -14.20 -18.41 -8.76
C GLY A 1014 -14.05 -19.28 -7.50
N PRO A 1015 -15.08 -20.03 -7.08
CA PRO A 1015 -15.00 -20.93 -5.93
C PRO A 1015 -13.86 -21.97 -5.97
N ALA A 1016 -13.37 -22.33 -7.16
CA ALA A 1016 -12.25 -23.26 -7.31
C ALA A 1016 -10.87 -22.65 -7.00
N ALA A 1017 -10.76 -21.33 -6.84
CA ALA A 1017 -9.50 -20.61 -6.68
C ALA A 1017 -8.62 -21.16 -5.54
N VAL A 1018 -9.21 -21.39 -4.36
CA VAL A 1018 -8.49 -21.92 -3.18
C VAL A 1018 -7.87 -23.30 -3.44
N HIS A 1019 -8.50 -24.12 -4.28
CA HIS A 1019 -8.01 -25.44 -4.60
C HIS A 1019 -6.92 -25.40 -5.68
N VAL A 1020 -7.06 -24.52 -6.68
CA VAL A 1020 -6.01 -24.30 -7.68
C VAL A 1020 -4.76 -23.69 -7.04
N ASP A 1021 -4.91 -22.77 -6.09
CA ASP A 1021 -3.78 -22.21 -5.33
C ASP A 1021 -3.04 -23.29 -4.53
N ARG A 1022 -3.76 -24.20 -3.86
CA ARG A 1022 -3.15 -25.34 -3.17
C ARG A 1022 -2.37 -26.25 -4.13
N TYR A 1023 -2.91 -26.52 -5.32
CA TYR A 1023 -2.18 -27.24 -6.36
C TYR A 1023 -0.86 -26.55 -6.75
N LEU A 1024 -0.91 -25.23 -7.00
CA LEU A 1024 0.30 -24.46 -7.33
C LEU A 1024 1.33 -24.57 -6.20
N ASN A 1025 0.90 -24.43 -4.94
CA ASN A 1025 1.79 -24.57 -3.78
C ASN A 1025 2.43 -25.96 -3.70
N VAL A 1026 1.67 -27.04 -3.92
CA VAL A 1026 2.23 -28.41 -3.92
C VAL A 1026 3.36 -28.57 -4.94
N ILE A 1027 3.16 -28.11 -6.18
CA ILE A 1027 4.19 -28.25 -7.22
C ILE A 1027 5.40 -27.34 -6.94
N HIS A 1028 5.16 -26.11 -6.46
CA HIS A 1028 6.23 -25.18 -6.11
C HIS A 1028 7.07 -25.67 -4.92
N ASP A 1029 6.43 -26.16 -3.86
CA ASP A 1029 7.14 -26.66 -2.68
C ASP A 1029 7.93 -27.94 -3.02
N ALA A 1030 7.45 -28.75 -3.97
CA ALA A 1030 8.17 -29.92 -4.45
C ALA A 1030 9.44 -29.59 -5.24
N VAL A 1031 9.42 -28.57 -6.13
CA VAL A 1031 10.66 -28.15 -6.82
C VAL A 1031 11.66 -27.56 -5.85
N ASP A 1032 11.20 -26.83 -4.84
CA ASP A 1032 12.05 -26.26 -3.80
C ASP A 1032 12.69 -27.36 -2.96
N LYS A 1033 11.91 -28.36 -2.53
CA LYS A 1033 12.39 -29.50 -1.74
C LYS A 1033 13.37 -30.39 -2.51
N SER A 1034 13.10 -30.67 -3.77
CA SER A 1034 13.96 -31.53 -4.60
C SER A 1034 15.28 -30.83 -4.99
N GLY A 1035 15.28 -29.50 -5.00
CA GLY A 1035 16.40 -28.68 -5.43
C GLY A 1035 16.65 -28.72 -6.94
N ASP A 1036 15.74 -29.25 -7.75
CA ASP A 1036 15.89 -29.35 -9.19
C ASP A 1036 16.20 -27.99 -9.84
N HIS A 1037 17.08 -28.00 -10.85
CA HIS A 1037 17.32 -26.86 -11.72
C HIS A 1037 16.23 -26.81 -12.79
N LEU A 1038 15.35 -25.81 -12.71
CA LEU A 1038 14.19 -25.71 -13.58
C LEU A 1038 14.52 -24.82 -14.79
N GLY A 1039 15.01 -25.42 -15.86
CA GLY A 1039 15.28 -24.72 -17.13
C GLY A 1039 14.10 -24.79 -18.12
N CYS A 1040 14.21 -24.07 -19.23
CA CYS A 1040 13.18 -24.02 -20.29
C CYS A 1040 13.12 -25.27 -21.19
N PHE A 1041 13.94 -26.29 -20.93
CA PHE A 1041 13.93 -27.60 -21.61
C PHE A 1041 13.93 -28.79 -20.61
N SER A 1042 13.34 -28.58 -19.43
CA SER A 1042 13.30 -29.58 -18.35
C SER A 1042 12.66 -30.91 -18.80
N PRO A 1043 13.23 -32.07 -18.44
CA PRO A 1043 12.72 -33.39 -18.83
C PRO A 1043 11.48 -33.80 -18.03
N ASP A 1044 10.73 -34.79 -18.54
CA ASP A 1044 9.60 -35.44 -17.86
C ASP A 1044 10.01 -36.35 -16.68
N THR A 1045 11.31 -36.44 -16.39
CA THR A 1045 11.90 -37.24 -15.31
C THR A 1045 12.45 -36.40 -14.14
N ALA A 1046 12.11 -35.11 -14.08
CA ALA A 1046 12.48 -34.23 -12.97
C ALA A 1046 11.99 -34.81 -11.62
N LYS A 1047 12.78 -34.66 -10.56
CA LYS A 1047 12.52 -35.29 -9.25
C LYS A 1047 11.26 -34.76 -8.60
N PHE A 1048 10.94 -33.48 -8.80
CA PHE A 1048 9.72 -32.88 -8.26
C PHE A 1048 8.43 -33.42 -8.90
N LEU A 1049 8.51 -34.02 -10.10
CA LEU A 1049 7.39 -34.70 -10.76
C LEU A 1049 7.22 -36.12 -10.21
N SER A 1050 7.15 -36.26 -8.88
CA SER A 1050 7.01 -37.56 -8.23
C SER A 1050 5.55 -38.04 -8.21
N PHE A 1051 5.35 -39.35 -8.06
CA PHE A 1051 4.00 -39.92 -7.89
C PHE A 1051 3.25 -39.29 -6.71
N GLU A 1052 3.92 -39.08 -5.57
CA GLU A 1052 3.34 -38.48 -4.37
C GLU A 1052 2.87 -37.04 -4.64
N THR A 1053 3.78 -36.20 -5.17
CA THR A 1053 3.51 -34.79 -5.48
C THR A 1053 2.35 -34.64 -6.47
N LEU A 1054 2.37 -35.41 -7.57
CA LEU A 1054 1.34 -35.30 -8.59
C LEU A 1054 0.00 -35.88 -8.13
N SER A 1055 0.00 -36.90 -7.27
CA SER A 1055 -1.24 -37.42 -6.65
C SER A 1055 -1.87 -36.41 -5.69
N ASP A 1056 -1.04 -35.70 -4.91
CA ASP A 1056 -1.49 -34.65 -4.00
C ASP A 1056 -2.07 -33.46 -4.78
N GLY A 1057 -1.35 -33.01 -5.81
CA GLY A 1057 -1.82 -31.98 -6.74
C GLY A 1057 -3.13 -32.37 -7.44
N TRP A 1058 -3.26 -33.63 -7.86
CA TRP A 1058 -4.49 -34.14 -8.48
C TRP A 1058 -5.69 -34.05 -7.53
N ARG A 1059 -5.52 -34.37 -6.25
CA ARG A 1059 -6.59 -34.26 -5.25
C ARG A 1059 -7.14 -32.84 -5.16
N HIS A 1060 -6.26 -31.84 -5.18
CA HIS A 1060 -6.66 -30.44 -5.20
C HIS A 1060 -7.39 -30.05 -6.49
N LEU A 1061 -6.91 -30.49 -7.65
CA LEU A 1061 -7.58 -30.22 -8.93
C LEU A 1061 -8.94 -30.93 -9.08
N LYS A 1062 -9.13 -32.07 -8.40
CA LYS A 1062 -10.44 -32.75 -8.30
C LYS A 1062 -11.40 -32.00 -7.38
N ALA A 1063 -10.92 -31.47 -6.25
CA ALA A 1063 -11.71 -30.61 -5.38
C ALA A 1063 -12.11 -29.30 -6.10
N ALA A 1064 -11.19 -28.71 -6.88
CA ALA A 1064 -11.47 -27.59 -7.75
C ALA A 1064 -12.61 -27.90 -8.73
N GLU A 1065 -12.57 -29.08 -9.38
CA GLU A 1065 -13.61 -29.47 -10.35
C GLU A 1065 -14.99 -29.59 -9.69
N GLN A 1066 -15.05 -30.14 -8.47
CA GLN A 1066 -16.28 -30.25 -7.70
C GLN A 1066 -16.84 -28.87 -7.30
N ALA A 1067 -15.98 -27.93 -6.92
CA ALA A 1067 -16.37 -26.59 -6.47
C ALA A 1067 -17.08 -25.76 -7.57
N VAL A 1068 -16.87 -26.10 -8.84
CA VAL A 1068 -17.47 -25.39 -9.98
C VAL A 1068 -18.29 -26.31 -10.89
N ALA A 1069 -18.76 -27.46 -10.38
CA ALA A 1069 -19.48 -28.45 -11.17
C ALA A 1069 -20.74 -27.91 -11.88
N ASN A 1070 -21.36 -26.87 -11.32
CA ASN A 1070 -22.56 -26.22 -11.85
C ASN A 1070 -22.28 -24.97 -12.71
N ASP A 1071 -21.01 -24.65 -12.98
CA ASP A 1071 -20.57 -23.51 -13.79
C ASP A 1071 -19.78 -24.05 -14.99
N PRO A 1072 -20.42 -24.26 -16.16
CA PRO A 1072 -19.79 -24.92 -17.30
C PRO A 1072 -18.51 -24.22 -17.80
N GLU A 1073 -18.47 -22.90 -17.72
CA GLU A 1073 -17.33 -22.11 -18.17
C GLU A 1073 -16.13 -22.29 -17.23
N ARG A 1074 -16.34 -22.14 -15.91
CA ARG A 1074 -15.28 -22.37 -14.93
C ARG A 1074 -14.88 -23.84 -14.83
N LEU A 1075 -15.82 -24.75 -15.01
CA LEU A 1075 -15.55 -26.20 -15.06
C LEU A 1075 -14.58 -26.54 -16.20
N ASN A 1076 -14.77 -25.96 -17.38
CA ASN A 1076 -13.83 -26.13 -18.48
C ASN A 1076 -12.43 -25.59 -18.13
N ARG A 1077 -12.34 -24.40 -17.53
CA ARG A 1077 -11.04 -23.82 -17.08
C ARG A 1077 -10.31 -24.72 -16.09
N VAL A 1078 -11.04 -25.31 -15.13
CA VAL A 1078 -10.45 -26.27 -14.16
C VAL A 1078 -10.00 -27.56 -14.87
N ARG A 1079 -10.75 -28.05 -15.86
CA ARG A 1079 -10.35 -29.22 -16.65
C ARG A 1079 -9.10 -28.97 -17.50
N VAL A 1080 -8.91 -27.76 -18.01
CA VAL A 1080 -7.63 -27.37 -18.66
C VAL A 1080 -6.48 -27.43 -17.64
N ALA A 1081 -6.69 -26.93 -16.42
CA ALA A 1081 -5.68 -27.02 -15.34
C ALA A 1081 -5.37 -28.46 -14.89
N GLN A 1082 -6.19 -29.46 -15.25
CA GLN A 1082 -5.94 -30.89 -15.01
C GLN A 1082 -5.01 -31.53 -16.06
N LEU A 1083 -4.95 -30.99 -17.28
CA LEU A 1083 -4.15 -31.54 -18.37
C LEU A 1083 -2.68 -31.78 -17.99
N PRO A 1084 -2.00 -30.90 -17.25
CA PRO A 1084 -0.58 -31.10 -16.96
C PRO A 1084 -0.28 -32.31 -16.09
N VAL A 1085 -1.13 -32.56 -15.09
CA VAL A 1085 -1.00 -33.73 -14.22
C VAL A 1085 -1.35 -35.00 -14.99
N MET A 1086 -2.40 -35.00 -15.81
CA MET A 1086 -2.75 -36.13 -16.68
C MET A 1086 -1.60 -36.48 -17.65
N TYR A 1087 -1.00 -35.46 -18.26
CA TYR A 1087 0.14 -35.62 -19.16
C TYR A 1087 1.36 -36.21 -18.44
N ALA A 1088 1.72 -35.68 -17.27
CA ALA A 1088 2.83 -36.19 -16.47
C ALA A 1088 2.64 -37.66 -16.06
N PHE A 1089 1.42 -38.04 -15.66
CA PHE A 1089 1.07 -39.43 -15.35
C PHE A 1089 1.18 -40.34 -16.58
N ALA A 1090 0.69 -39.90 -17.74
CA ALA A 1090 0.80 -40.69 -18.97
C ALA A 1090 2.27 -40.91 -19.36
N ARG A 1091 3.11 -39.86 -19.29
CA ARG A 1091 4.55 -39.94 -19.60
C ARG A 1091 5.32 -40.87 -18.66
N ASN A 1092 4.91 -40.98 -17.40
CA ASN A 1092 5.58 -41.76 -16.36
C ASN A 1092 4.80 -43.00 -15.90
N TRP A 1093 3.88 -43.52 -16.72
CA TRP A 1093 2.87 -44.50 -16.32
C TRP A 1093 3.41 -45.72 -15.56
N LYS A 1094 4.38 -46.44 -16.17
CA LYS A 1094 4.97 -47.65 -15.58
C LYS A 1094 5.68 -47.34 -14.25
N ASN A 1095 6.49 -46.28 -14.22
CA ASN A 1095 7.23 -45.86 -13.03
C ASN A 1095 6.30 -45.47 -11.88
N PHE A 1096 5.20 -44.75 -12.16
CA PHE A 1096 4.24 -44.34 -11.15
C PHE A 1096 3.37 -45.49 -10.66
N ARG A 1097 3.02 -46.46 -11.52
CA ARG A 1097 2.36 -47.70 -11.10
C ARG A 1097 3.22 -48.49 -10.12
N GLU A 1098 4.51 -48.62 -10.43
CA GLU A 1098 5.46 -49.25 -9.50
C GLU A 1098 5.61 -48.46 -8.20
N ALA A 1099 5.67 -47.14 -8.26
CA ALA A 1099 5.76 -46.29 -7.08
C ALA A 1099 4.52 -46.43 -6.18
N ALA A 1100 3.32 -46.39 -6.76
CA ALA A 1100 2.06 -46.59 -6.04
C ALA A 1100 1.99 -47.96 -5.36
N ALA A 1101 2.38 -49.02 -6.09
CA ALA A 1101 2.41 -50.38 -5.55
C ALA A 1101 3.42 -50.52 -4.40
N LYS A 1102 4.61 -49.90 -4.52
CA LYS A 1102 5.64 -49.90 -3.47
C LYS A 1102 5.21 -49.12 -2.23
N SER A 1103 4.51 -48.00 -2.38
CA SER A 1103 4.08 -47.16 -1.26
C SER A 1103 2.74 -47.59 -0.65
N GLY A 1104 2.00 -48.51 -1.29
CA GLY A 1104 0.65 -48.89 -0.89
C GLY A 1104 -0.38 -47.77 -1.07
N ALA A 1105 -0.09 -46.78 -1.92
CA ALA A 1105 -0.96 -45.62 -2.14
C ALA A 1105 -2.00 -45.91 -3.23
N GLU A 1106 -3.18 -45.30 -3.09
CA GLU A 1106 -4.26 -45.41 -4.07
C GLU A 1106 -3.86 -44.80 -5.43
N TRP A 1107 -4.24 -45.47 -6.52
CA TRP A 1107 -4.00 -44.98 -7.88
C TRP A 1107 -5.00 -43.86 -8.24
N PRO A 1108 -4.55 -42.62 -8.54
CA PRO A 1108 -5.45 -41.47 -8.68
C PRO A 1108 -6.07 -41.30 -10.08
N MET A 1109 -5.61 -42.08 -11.07
CA MET A 1109 -6.03 -41.99 -12.47
C MET A 1109 -6.93 -43.16 -12.87
N ASP A 1110 -7.50 -43.14 -14.08
CA ASP A 1110 -8.18 -44.33 -14.62
C ASP A 1110 -7.18 -45.51 -14.71
N GLU A 1111 -7.68 -46.73 -14.59
CA GLU A 1111 -6.86 -47.93 -14.68
C GLU A 1111 -6.23 -48.12 -16.08
N SER A 1112 -6.89 -47.60 -17.11
CA SER A 1112 -6.43 -47.64 -18.50
C SER A 1112 -5.75 -46.33 -18.91
N ILE A 1113 -4.47 -46.40 -19.31
CA ILE A 1113 -3.76 -45.25 -19.87
C ILE A 1113 -4.47 -44.72 -21.13
N THR A 1114 -5.09 -45.59 -21.91
CA THR A 1114 -5.85 -45.19 -23.11
C THR A 1114 -7.02 -44.28 -22.73
N LYS A 1115 -7.75 -44.57 -21.65
CA LYS A 1115 -8.85 -43.71 -21.18
C LYS A 1115 -8.35 -42.37 -20.64
N VAL A 1116 -7.19 -42.34 -19.96
CA VAL A 1116 -6.55 -41.09 -19.54
C VAL A 1116 -6.16 -40.24 -20.75
N ALA A 1117 -5.57 -40.87 -21.77
CA ALA A 1117 -5.21 -40.20 -23.02
C ALA A 1117 -6.44 -39.70 -23.79
N GLU A 1118 -7.50 -40.50 -23.91
CA GLU A 1118 -8.76 -40.09 -24.54
C GLU A 1118 -9.39 -38.87 -23.85
N ARG A 1119 -9.42 -38.89 -22.50
CA ARG A 1119 -9.91 -37.74 -21.71
C ARG A 1119 -9.03 -36.51 -21.91
N PHE A 1120 -7.71 -36.67 -21.90
CA PHE A 1120 -6.78 -35.58 -22.19
C PHE A 1120 -7.07 -34.98 -23.57
N MET A 1121 -7.18 -35.83 -24.59
CA MET A 1121 -7.41 -35.44 -25.97
C MET A 1121 -8.74 -34.72 -26.17
N ALA A 1122 -9.80 -35.15 -25.49
CA ALA A 1122 -11.11 -34.49 -25.53
C ALA A 1122 -10.99 -33.04 -25.02
N ILE A 1123 -10.49 -32.86 -23.80
CA ILE A 1123 -10.32 -31.52 -23.19
C ILE A 1123 -9.36 -30.66 -24.03
N ALA A 1124 -8.26 -31.24 -24.51
CA ALA A 1124 -7.26 -30.53 -25.29
C ALA A 1124 -7.81 -30.04 -26.65
N LYS A 1125 -8.57 -30.88 -27.37
CA LYS A 1125 -9.20 -30.50 -28.64
C LYS A 1125 -10.27 -29.41 -28.44
N ASP A 1126 -11.10 -29.55 -27.41
CA ASP A 1126 -12.15 -28.57 -27.09
C ASP A 1126 -11.58 -27.18 -26.74
N ASN A 1127 -10.31 -27.12 -26.30
CA ASN A 1127 -9.61 -25.89 -25.95
C ASN A 1127 -8.55 -25.46 -26.98
N GLY A 1128 -8.58 -26.04 -28.19
CA GLY A 1128 -7.73 -25.60 -29.30
C GLY A 1128 -6.24 -25.89 -29.12
N VAL A 1129 -5.89 -26.95 -28.39
CA VAL A 1129 -4.51 -27.44 -28.28
C VAL A 1129 -4.08 -28.07 -29.61
N THR A 1130 -2.94 -27.63 -30.14
CA THR A 1130 -2.40 -28.11 -31.42
C THR A 1130 -1.04 -28.76 -31.28
N ARG A 1131 -0.30 -28.48 -30.21
CA ARG A 1131 1.05 -29.02 -29.96
C ARG A 1131 1.24 -29.32 -28.47
N LEU A 1132 2.13 -30.27 -28.17
CA LEU A 1132 2.56 -30.56 -26.78
C LEU A 1132 3.99 -30.05 -26.47
N ASN A 1133 4.70 -29.58 -27.49
CA ASN A 1133 6.03 -28.99 -27.43
C ASN A 1133 6.16 -27.91 -28.51
N GLU A 1134 7.31 -27.25 -28.59
CA GLU A 1134 7.52 -26.16 -29.56
C GLU A 1134 7.43 -26.61 -31.03
N TRP A 1135 7.96 -27.79 -31.36
CA TRP A 1135 8.30 -28.15 -32.74
C TRP A 1135 7.29 -29.02 -33.46
N GLN A 1136 6.59 -29.91 -32.75
CA GLN A 1136 5.80 -30.98 -33.35
C GLN A 1136 4.30 -30.68 -33.32
N ASP A 1137 3.66 -30.76 -34.49
CA ASP A 1137 2.20 -30.71 -34.59
C ASP A 1137 1.56 -31.99 -34.04
N GLY A 1138 0.41 -31.83 -33.39
CA GLY A 1138 -0.37 -32.90 -32.82
C GLY A 1138 0.13 -33.40 -31.45
N PHE A 1139 -0.23 -34.64 -31.14
CA PHE A 1139 -0.13 -35.22 -29.80
C PHE A 1139 0.86 -36.39 -29.72
N GLY A 1140 1.83 -36.44 -30.63
CA GLY A 1140 2.75 -37.58 -30.78
C GLY A 1140 3.50 -37.97 -29.49
N LEU A 1141 3.81 -37.02 -28.60
CA LEU A 1141 4.42 -37.33 -27.29
C LEU A 1141 3.47 -38.11 -26.35
N LEU A 1142 2.16 -37.90 -26.46
CA LEU A 1142 1.15 -38.64 -25.72
C LEU A 1142 0.94 -40.02 -26.35
N ASP A 1143 0.85 -40.10 -27.68
CA ASP A 1143 0.74 -41.38 -28.40
C ASP A 1143 1.95 -42.29 -28.12
N GLU A 1144 3.15 -41.70 -28.09
CA GLU A 1144 4.38 -42.39 -27.71
C GLU A 1144 4.29 -42.98 -26.30
N ALA A 1145 3.73 -42.23 -25.34
CA ALA A 1145 3.56 -42.68 -23.97
C ALA A 1145 2.56 -43.83 -23.84
N VAL A 1146 1.42 -43.76 -24.54
CA VAL A 1146 0.44 -44.85 -24.63
C VAL A 1146 1.10 -46.12 -25.17
N ARG A 1147 1.84 -46.00 -26.29
CA ARG A 1147 2.56 -47.12 -26.90
C ARG A 1147 3.62 -47.73 -25.97
N LYS A 1148 4.39 -46.89 -25.25
CA LYS A 1148 5.41 -47.36 -24.29
C LYS A 1148 4.82 -48.04 -23.06
N ALA A 1149 3.60 -47.67 -22.67
CA ALA A 1149 2.92 -48.22 -21.50
C ALA A 1149 2.23 -49.57 -21.76
N GLN A 1150 1.91 -49.88 -23.02
CA GLN A 1150 1.34 -51.18 -23.39
C GLN A 1150 2.33 -52.34 -23.13
N PRO A 1151 1.83 -53.56 -22.83
CA PRO A 1151 2.65 -54.74 -22.54
C PRO A 1151 3.56 -55.15 -23.70
#